data_AF-A0A2D0SB57-F1
#
_entry.id   AF-A0A2D0SB57-F1
#
_cell.length_a   1.000
_cell.length_b   1.000
_cell.length_c   1.000
_cell.angle_alpha   90.00
_cell.angle_beta   90.00
_cell.angle_gamma   90.00
#
_symmetry.space_group_name_H-M   'P 1'
#
loop_
_entity.id
_entity.type
_entity.pdbx_description
1 polymer ?
#
loop_
_entity_poly.entity_id
_entity_poly.type
_entity_poly.pdbx_seq_one_letter_code
_entity_poly.pdbx_strand_id
1 'polypeptide(L)'
;MALRLEAPVYVALSLASLCCVCLAAVNSGSSTSLSGLLPPYDELYYRGVRAYFSEDWEKAAEFIELSISTREALRKIRRKCHDDCSTAGDEIVARLDTEKGRIWDLWALDWIQRRAECIRFCLGRAVTPSGQLPVSSDIEYEFGTRNAYNFLQLIYYELGKPKKAAAAARTFFTANPSHLEMRNNIEKYRRMAGVTEDDFQDRERELEKHWEVYDAAVTAESSSDWARAVERWKACVNETLKQTDECRAQCVVTSQRLPEETDSVEGAYEKAADLILTLLACKQTCVALVSTRPGRISPQEDFLPMQLEHLHIAQYKAGDLKGAVQTLRSLLLFYPNDTESLSNLQLYLESLEGDTEAQATGPSQEISNYISRALAEKKLLYFGVENLEFKFFDPDLWTPENIVPESLRESWRAEREQLNEKLKEGEKMLEVDDSGFYAGGPVPLVGVTITMDDEALNGTNRVVLDGVLSQSECDTVTQLANIAASVGDGYKKRRSPHTPHEKFEGLTVLRAFKLAQDGMVNQSDAKLLHEIGERARILIHSYFRSHSALYFSFTHLVCRSAIPGHQDGRLDLSHPVHVDNCILEPETRQCWREAPAFTHRDLSAILYLNDDFDGGELFFTDRDAKTITARVKPSCGRLVGFTSGPVNPHGVTAVTAGRRCALALWFTTEKRHRDMEREEAEAMLGTDGQKVKEEKEALDSNLAPARSGRSQSSKGRSKERERVSSGRDEL
;
A
#
# COMPACT_ATOMS: atom_id res chain seq x y z
N MET A 1 61.38 8.09 -29.92
CA MET A 1 62.10 9.09 -29.10
C MET A 1 61.45 9.08 -27.73
N ALA A 2 62.23 8.77 -26.70
CA ALA A 2 61.79 8.56 -25.33
C ALA A 2 61.41 9.87 -24.63
N LEU A 3 60.51 9.79 -23.63
CA LEU A 3 60.48 10.47 -22.32
C LEU A 3 59.10 10.21 -21.69
N ARG A 4 59.00 9.19 -20.81
CA ARG A 4 59.01 9.25 -19.33
C ARG A 4 57.59 9.29 -18.74
N LEU A 5 57.07 8.09 -18.43
CA LEU A 5 56.09 7.90 -17.36
C LEU A 5 56.83 8.00 -16.02
N GLU A 6 56.43 8.92 -15.15
CA GLU A 6 56.71 8.83 -13.72
C GLU A 6 55.39 8.56 -13.00
N ALA A 7 55.27 7.33 -12.47
CA ALA A 7 54.36 6.99 -11.41
C ALA A 7 55.09 7.16 -10.07
N PRO A 8 54.41 7.58 -9.00
CA PRO A 8 54.82 7.21 -7.65
C PRO A 8 53.80 6.24 -7.05
N VAL A 9 54.25 4.99 -6.96
CA VAL A 9 53.85 4.04 -5.92
C VAL A 9 54.32 4.60 -4.58
N TYR A 10 53.44 4.73 -3.59
CA TYR A 10 53.86 4.83 -2.19
C TYR A 10 52.91 4.01 -1.29
N VAL A 11 53.39 2.84 -0.88
CA VAL A 11 52.86 2.05 0.23
C VAL A 11 53.98 1.88 1.26
N ALA A 12 53.66 2.33 2.49
CA ALA A 12 54.17 1.93 3.80
C ALA A 12 55.68 2.05 4.14
N LEU A 13 55.99 2.87 5.16
CA LEU A 13 56.80 2.50 6.34
C LEU A 13 56.99 3.69 7.30
N SER A 14 56.30 3.70 8.43
CA SER A 14 56.78 4.32 9.68
C SER A 14 56.11 3.63 10.87
N LEU A 15 56.82 2.69 11.47
CA LEU A 15 56.49 2.01 12.71
C LEU A 15 56.76 2.93 13.92
N ALA A 16 55.93 2.73 14.95
CA ALA A 16 56.22 2.90 16.37
C ALA A 16 56.50 4.32 16.91
N SER A 17 55.50 4.90 17.58
CA SER A 17 55.55 5.26 19.01
C SER A 17 54.34 6.12 19.37
N LEU A 18 53.35 5.55 20.07
CA LEU A 18 52.70 6.15 21.25
C LEU A 18 51.62 5.17 21.73
N CYS A 19 52.01 4.31 22.67
CA CYS A 19 51.13 3.46 23.46
C CYS A 19 51.24 3.95 24.90
N CYS A 20 50.10 4.30 25.53
CA CYS A 20 49.83 4.78 26.91
C CYS A 20 48.95 6.05 26.82
N VAL A 21 47.76 6.19 27.39
CA VAL A 21 46.99 5.51 28.45
C VAL A 21 45.52 5.86 28.18
N CYS A 22 44.60 4.90 28.31
CA CYS A 22 43.24 5.08 28.86
C CYS A 22 42.55 3.71 28.94
N LEU A 23 42.83 3.00 30.04
CA LEU A 23 41.99 1.91 30.53
C LEU A 23 40.77 2.54 31.21
N ALA A 24 39.58 2.30 30.69
CA ALA A 24 38.33 2.36 31.46
C ALA A 24 37.44 1.21 31.01
N ALA A 25 37.03 0.40 31.99
CA ALA A 25 36.37 -0.87 31.85
C ALA A 25 34.98 -0.79 31.21
N VAL A 26 34.71 -1.70 30.26
CA VAL A 26 33.34 -2.11 29.92
C VAL A 26 33.30 -3.63 29.81
N ASN A 27 32.35 -4.21 30.54
CA ASN A 27 32.11 -5.63 30.68
C ASN A 27 31.86 -6.36 29.35
N SER A 28 32.24 -7.63 29.38
CA SER A 28 32.15 -8.68 28.37
C SER A 28 30.75 -8.98 27.81
N GLY A 29 30.69 -9.18 26.48
CA GLY A 29 29.68 -10.04 25.85
C GLY A 29 29.09 -9.50 24.55
N SER A 30 29.83 -9.55 23.44
CA SER A 30 29.29 -9.48 22.06
C SER A 30 30.41 -9.77 21.07
N SER A 31 30.24 -10.79 20.23
CA SER A 31 31.15 -11.07 19.10
C SER A 31 30.96 -10.02 18.02
N THR A 32 31.57 -8.84 18.22
CA THR A 32 31.72 -7.84 17.18
C THR A 32 32.96 -8.17 16.34
N SER A 33 32.83 -7.97 15.03
CA SER A 33 33.89 -8.08 14.03
C SER A 33 35.24 -7.57 14.54
N LEU A 34 36.26 -8.44 14.54
CA LEU A 34 37.65 -8.15 14.94
C LEU A 34 38.29 -6.97 14.16
N SER A 35 37.64 -6.46 13.10
CA SER A 35 38.14 -5.37 12.25
C SER A 35 37.49 -4.00 12.52
N GLY A 36 36.44 -3.90 13.35
CA GLY A 36 35.70 -2.65 13.59
C GLY A 36 34.87 -2.15 12.39
N LEU A 37 34.87 -2.88 11.27
CA LEU A 37 34.08 -2.58 10.07
C LEU A 37 32.67 -3.19 10.15
N LEU A 38 31.67 -2.50 9.58
CA LEU A 38 30.30 -2.99 9.50
C LEU A 38 30.18 -4.20 8.56
N PRO A 39 29.59 -5.32 9.01
CA PRO A 39 29.35 -6.49 8.18
C PRO A 39 28.13 -6.31 7.24
N PRO A 40 27.91 -7.23 6.29
CA PRO A 40 26.67 -7.32 5.52
C PRO A 40 25.45 -7.59 6.43
N TYR A 41 24.44 -6.71 6.38
CA TYR A 41 23.23 -6.83 7.22
C TYR A 41 22.29 -7.94 6.75
N ASP A 42 22.30 -8.28 5.47
CA ASP A 42 21.55 -9.37 4.86
C ASP A 42 22.04 -10.73 5.39
N GLU A 43 23.35 -10.94 5.50
CA GLU A 43 23.92 -12.14 6.12
C GLU A 43 23.47 -12.30 7.57
N LEU A 44 23.47 -11.21 8.34
CA LEU A 44 23.01 -11.18 9.72
C LEU A 44 21.51 -11.51 9.82
N TYR A 45 20.69 -10.95 8.93
CA TYR A 45 19.27 -11.24 8.85
C TYR A 45 19.02 -12.73 8.61
N TYR A 46 19.69 -13.34 7.63
CA TYR A 46 19.56 -14.77 7.35
C TYR A 46 19.96 -15.66 8.54
N ARG A 47 21.04 -15.32 9.25
CA ARG A 47 21.45 -16.05 10.46
C ARG A 47 20.39 -15.94 11.56
N GLY A 48 19.80 -14.76 11.73
CA GLY A 48 18.71 -14.51 12.68
C GLY A 48 17.45 -15.29 12.36
N VAL A 49 17.01 -15.28 11.10
CA VAL A 49 15.85 -16.06 10.65
C VAL A 49 16.09 -17.57 10.80
N ARG A 50 17.31 -18.06 10.52
CA ARG A 50 17.65 -19.48 10.75
C ARG A 50 17.59 -19.85 12.23
N ALA A 51 18.11 -18.98 13.11
CA ALA A 51 18.04 -19.18 14.56
C ALA A 51 16.59 -19.18 15.05
N TYR A 52 15.75 -18.28 14.50
CA TYR A 52 14.31 -18.23 14.77
C TYR A 52 13.63 -19.57 14.47
N PHE A 53 13.84 -20.13 13.28
CA PHE A 53 13.27 -21.44 12.91
C PHE A 53 13.89 -22.63 13.65
N SER A 54 15.02 -22.43 14.32
CA SER A 54 15.65 -23.43 15.19
C SER A 54 15.26 -23.25 16.67
N GLU A 55 14.33 -22.32 16.96
CA GLU A 55 13.87 -21.97 18.31
C GLU A 55 15.01 -21.47 19.25
N ASP A 56 16.12 -21.00 18.69
CA ASP A 56 17.22 -20.37 19.44
C ASP A 56 16.92 -18.88 19.59
N TRP A 57 16.00 -18.56 20.51
CA TRP A 57 15.41 -17.22 20.66
C TRP A 57 16.45 -16.15 20.99
N GLU A 58 17.43 -16.45 21.81
CA GLU A 58 18.50 -15.52 22.17
C GLU A 58 19.36 -15.14 20.96
N LYS A 59 19.81 -16.12 20.16
CA LYS A 59 20.59 -15.83 18.95
C LYS A 59 19.73 -15.19 17.86
N ALA A 60 18.47 -15.59 17.75
CA ALA A 60 17.53 -14.96 16.81
C ALA A 60 17.37 -13.47 17.12
N ALA A 61 17.16 -13.12 18.40
CA ALA A 61 17.09 -11.73 18.84
C ALA A 61 18.38 -10.98 18.53
N GLU A 62 19.54 -11.57 18.86
CA GLU A 62 20.85 -10.95 18.63
C GLU A 62 21.07 -10.63 17.15
N PHE A 63 20.91 -11.61 16.26
CA PHE A 63 21.20 -11.44 14.85
C PHE A 63 20.21 -10.52 14.12
N ILE A 64 18.91 -10.57 14.46
CA ILE A 64 17.92 -9.68 13.82
C ILE A 64 18.05 -8.24 14.33
N GLU A 65 18.32 -8.02 15.61
CA GLU A 65 18.62 -6.67 16.11
C GLU A 65 19.92 -6.12 15.49
N LEU A 66 20.93 -6.99 15.35
CA LEU A 66 22.19 -6.60 14.72
C LEU A 66 22.01 -6.27 13.23
N SER A 67 21.14 -6.99 12.50
CA SER A 67 20.87 -6.68 11.10
C SER A 67 20.17 -5.33 10.92
N ILE A 68 19.15 -5.02 11.74
CA ILE A 68 18.45 -3.72 11.74
C ILE A 68 19.42 -2.58 12.05
N SER A 69 20.15 -2.68 13.17
CA SER A 69 21.11 -1.64 13.56
C SER A 69 22.26 -1.48 12.57
N THR A 70 22.73 -2.56 11.94
CA THR A 70 23.74 -2.50 10.89
C THR A 70 23.21 -1.80 9.64
N ARG A 71 21.96 -2.04 9.23
CA ARG A 71 21.32 -1.34 8.11
C ARG A 71 21.18 0.15 8.37
N GLU A 72 20.75 0.54 9.58
CA GLU A 72 20.66 1.95 9.98
C GLU A 72 22.04 2.63 10.00
N ALA A 73 23.05 1.97 10.56
CA ALA A 73 24.40 2.48 10.61
C ALA A 73 24.99 2.64 9.20
N LEU A 74 24.73 1.68 8.31
CA LEU A 74 25.13 1.75 6.91
C LEU A 74 24.47 2.96 6.21
N ARG A 75 23.17 3.19 6.39
CA ARG A 75 22.47 4.36 5.84
C ARG A 75 23.12 5.68 6.28
N LYS A 76 23.45 5.81 7.58
CA LYS A 76 24.13 7.00 8.14
C LYS A 76 25.54 7.19 7.58
N ILE A 77 26.31 6.10 7.44
CA ILE A 77 27.65 6.16 6.84
C ILE A 77 27.56 6.57 5.37
N ARG A 78 26.60 6.03 4.62
CA ARG A 78 26.37 6.40 3.22
C ARG A 78 26.05 7.89 3.10
N ARG A 79 25.17 8.42 3.95
CA ARG A 79 24.87 9.86 3.99
C ARG A 79 26.10 10.70 4.29
N LYS A 80 26.89 10.31 5.30
CA LYS A 80 28.13 11.01 5.63
C LYS A 80 29.11 11.00 4.45
N CYS A 81 29.33 9.85 3.82
CA CYS A 81 30.22 9.74 2.67
C CYS A 81 29.73 10.51 1.46
N HIS A 82 28.42 10.60 1.24
CA HIS A 82 27.83 11.48 0.22
C HIS A 82 28.25 12.93 0.46
N ASP A 83 28.11 13.42 1.68
CA ASP A 83 28.36 14.81 2.04
C ASP A 83 29.87 15.13 2.03
N ASP A 84 30.70 14.27 2.63
CA ASP A 84 32.16 14.40 2.66
C ASP A 84 32.78 14.39 1.24
N CYS A 85 32.15 13.68 0.30
CA CYS A 85 32.60 13.60 -1.10
C CYS A 85 31.83 14.53 -2.04
N SER A 86 30.96 15.40 -1.53
CA SER A 86 30.07 16.20 -2.38
C SER A 86 30.79 17.21 -3.27
N THR A 87 31.96 17.67 -2.86
CA THR A 87 32.80 18.66 -3.59
C THR A 87 34.00 18.03 -4.28
N ALA A 88 34.09 16.69 -4.30
CA ALA A 88 35.22 15.98 -4.88
C ALA A 88 35.27 16.21 -6.40
N GLY A 89 36.35 16.82 -6.89
CA GLY A 89 36.55 17.13 -8.30
C GLY A 89 35.89 18.42 -8.78
N ASP A 90 35.37 19.27 -7.89
CA ASP A 90 34.77 20.56 -8.26
C ASP A 90 35.76 21.48 -8.99
N GLU A 91 37.08 21.34 -8.74
CA GLU A 91 38.10 22.06 -9.50
C GLU A 91 38.11 21.73 -11.00
N ILE A 92 37.54 20.58 -11.40
CA ILE A 92 37.38 20.16 -12.80
C ILE A 92 36.12 20.79 -13.39
N VAL A 93 35.04 20.89 -12.61
CA VAL A 93 33.79 21.53 -13.03
C VAL A 93 34.02 22.98 -13.43
N ALA A 94 34.81 23.72 -12.65
CA ALA A 94 35.19 25.10 -12.98
C ALA A 94 35.94 25.23 -14.32
N ARG A 95 36.60 24.16 -14.80
CA ARG A 95 37.26 24.12 -16.11
C ARG A 95 36.29 23.83 -17.25
N LEU A 96 35.23 23.05 -17.00
CA LEU A 96 34.17 22.78 -17.98
C LEU A 96 33.46 24.06 -18.43
N ASP A 97 33.29 25.03 -17.53
CA ASP A 97 32.65 26.32 -17.83
C ASP A 97 33.56 27.27 -18.64
N THR A 98 34.87 27.03 -18.66
CA THR A 98 35.87 28.00 -19.16
C THR A 98 36.63 27.51 -20.39
N GLU A 99 36.94 26.22 -20.51
CA GLU A 99 37.71 25.66 -21.62
C GLU A 99 36.82 25.01 -22.69
N LYS A 100 36.80 25.59 -23.90
CA LYS A 100 36.11 25.02 -25.07
C LYS A 100 37.10 24.18 -25.89
N GLY A 101 36.86 22.88 -26.05
CA GLY A 101 37.78 22.01 -26.80
C GLY A 101 37.35 20.54 -26.92
N ARG A 102 38.18 19.72 -27.59
CA ARG A 102 37.92 18.30 -27.92
C ARG A 102 38.06 17.30 -26.75
N ILE A 103 38.27 17.78 -25.51
CA ILE A 103 38.60 16.96 -24.32
C ILE A 103 37.59 17.19 -23.16
N TRP A 104 36.58 18.04 -23.38
CA TRP A 104 35.60 18.41 -22.35
C TRP A 104 34.88 17.19 -21.74
N ASP A 105 34.66 16.19 -22.57
CA ASP A 105 34.05 14.91 -22.26
C ASP A 105 34.92 14.05 -21.33
N LEU A 106 36.24 14.03 -21.53
CA LEU A 106 37.17 13.35 -20.62
C LEU A 106 37.27 14.05 -19.26
N TRP A 107 37.14 15.38 -19.19
CA TRP A 107 37.08 16.10 -17.92
C TRP A 107 35.77 15.84 -17.17
N ALA A 108 34.65 15.73 -17.88
CA ALA A 108 33.38 15.32 -17.26
C ALA A 108 33.48 13.91 -16.66
N LEU A 109 34.12 12.97 -17.37
CA LEU A 109 34.39 11.62 -16.85
C LEU A 109 35.36 11.62 -15.66
N ASP A 110 36.43 12.42 -15.69
CA ASP A 110 37.36 12.56 -14.55
C ASP A 110 36.65 13.10 -13.30
N TRP A 111 35.77 14.09 -13.46
CA TRP A 111 34.97 14.61 -12.35
C TRP A 111 34.09 13.51 -11.70
N ILE A 112 33.37 12.75 -12.51
CA ILE A 112 32.53 11.62 -12.03
C ILE A 112 33.39 10.57 -11.35
N GLN A 113 34.53 10.20 -11.95
CA GLN A 113 35.45 9.20 -11.44
C GLN A 113 36.02 9.61 -10.09
N ARG A 114 36.48 10.85 -9.91
CA ARG A 114 37.01 11.35 -8.63
C ARG A 114 35.97 11.30 -7.52
N ARG A 115 34.72 11.63 -7.83
CA ARG A 115 33.63 11.55 -6.85
C ARG A 115 33.35 10.10 -6.47
N ALA A 116 33.31 9.19 -7.44
CA ALA A 116 33.14 7.76 -7.18
C ALA A 116 34.28 7.15 -6.35
N GLU A 117 35.53 7.52 -6.64
CA GLU A 117 36.71 7.09 -5.88
C GLU A 117 36.68 7.59 -4.44
N CYS A 118 36.30 8.84 -4.22
CA CYS A 118 36.11 9.40 -2.88
C CYS A 118 35.08 8.58 -2.09
N ILE A 119 33.91 8.33 -2.69
CA ILE A 119 32.83 7.57 -2.04
C ILE A 119 33.30 6.15 -1.70
N ARG A 120 33.94 5.45 -2.66
CA ARG A 120 34.47 4.10 -2.46
C ARG A 120 35.51 4.07 -1.33
N PHE A 121 36.41 5.04 -1.29
CA PHE A 121 37.40 5.15 -0.22
C PHE A 121 36.73 5.43 1.13
N CYS A 122 35.76 6.35 1.17
CA CYS A 122 35.03 6.67 2.40
C CYS A 122 34.30 5.46 2.98
N LEU A 123 33.55 4.72 2.15
CA LEU A 123 32.85 3.50 2.56
C LEU A 123 33.83 2.41 3.02
N GLY A 124 34.96 2.24 2.32
CA GLY A 124 35.99 1.26 2.64
C GLY A 124 36.64 1.41 4.01
N ARG A 125 36.51 2.58 4.64
CA ARG A 125 37.01 2.84 6.01
C ARG A 125 36.07 2.36 7.11
N ALA A 126 34.80 2.11 6.80
CA ALA A 126 33.77 1.83 7.79
C ALA A 126 32.95 0.56 7.49
N VAL A 127 32.98 0.04 6.26
CA VAL A 127 32.16 -1.10 5.82
C VAL A 127 33.06 -2.18 5.22
N THR A 128 32.80 -3.45 5.54
CA THR A 128 33.55 -4.58 4.97
C THR A 128 33.41 -4.62 3.45
N PRO A 129 34.37 -5.22 2.72
CA PRO A 129 34.23 -5.39 1.27
C PRO A 129 32.95 -6.12 0.86
N SER A 130 32.49 -7.10 1.65
CA SER A 130 31.21 -7.80 1.41
C SER A 130 29.99 -6.93 1.73
N GLY A 131 30.03 -6.10 2.78
CA GLY A 131 28.93 -5.19 3.13
C GLY A 131 28.77 -4.00 2.18
N GLN A 132 29.74 -3.78 1.28
CA GLN A 132 29.64 -2.79 0.20
C GLN A 132 28.96 -3.34 -1.06
N LEU A 133 28.68 -4.65 -1.13
CA LEU A 133 28.04 -5.25 -2.29
C LEU A 133 26.53 -4.94 -2.32
N PRO A 134 25.92 -4.94 -3.52
CA PRO A 134 24.47 -4.82 -3.66
C PRO A 134 23.74 -5.95 -2.93
N VAL A 135 22.60 -5.61 -2.35
CA VAL A 135 21.75 -6.56 -1.63
C VAL A 135 20.64 -7.07 -2.57
N SER A 136 20.08 -8.24 -2.28
CA SER A 136 19.00 -8.80 -3.08
C SER A 136 17.72 -7.97 -2.92
N SER A 137 16.88 -7.97 -3.96
CA SER A 137 15.58 -7.28 -3.97
C SER A 137 14.63 -7.89 -2.95
N ASP A 138 14.77 -9.19 -2.69
CA ASP A 138 14.00 -9.90 -1.67
C ASP A 138 14.34 -9.34 -0.29
N ILE A 139 15.62 -9.13 0.02
CA ILE A 139 16.02 -8.55 1.31
C ILE A 139 15.59 -7.08 1.40
N GLU A 140 15.68 -6.32 0.32
CA GLU A 140 15.14 -4.95 0.30
C GLU A 140 13.62 -4.94 0.58
N TYR A 141 12.87 -5.90 0.02
CA TYR A 141 11.45 -6.09 0.29
C TYR A 141 11.16 -6.48 1.74
N GLU A 142 11.89 -7.45 2.30
CA GLU A 142 11.75 -7.91 3.70
C GLU A 142 11.93 -6.75 4.69
N PHE A 143 12.91 -5.90 4.42
CA PHE A 143 13.21 -4.73 5.24
C PHE A 143 12.31 -3.53 4.95
N GLY A 144 11.83 -3.36 3.72
CA GLY A 144 10.88 -2.31 3.33
C GLY A 144 9.48 -2.55 3.89
N THR A 145 9.06 -3.82 3.96
CA THR A 145 7.81 -4.25 4.61
C THR A 145 7.96 -4.44 6.13
N ARG A 146 9.13 -4.11 6.69
CA ARG A 146 9.45 -4.22 8.12
C ARG A 146 9.31 -5.64 8.70
N ASN A 147 9.43 -6.68 7.88
CA ASN A 147 9.21 -8.07 8.28
C ASN A 147 10.21 -8.55 9.37
N ALA A 148 11.40 -7.95 9.46
CA ALA A 148 12.32 -8.17 10.57
C ALA A 148 11.65 -7.96 11.95
N TYR A 149 10.72 -7.00 12.07
CA TYR A 149 9.98 -6.75 13.31
C TYR A 149 8.86 -7.76 13.56
N ASN A 150 8.32 -8.38 12.51
CA ASN A 150 7.39 -9.50 12.64
C ASN A 150 8.04 -10.72 13.32
N PHE A 151 9.30 -11.00 12.99
CA PHE A 151 10.09 -11.99 13.73
C PHE A 151 10.40 -11.52 15.15
N LEU A 152 10.90 -10.29 15.31
CA LEU A 152 11.31 -9.79 16.63
C LEU A 152 10.18 -9.77 17.66
N GLN A 153 8.93 -9.46 17.26
CA GLN A 153 7.84 -9.45 18.23
C GLN A 153 7.57 -10.82 18.84
N LEU A 154 7.64 -11.91 18.06
CA LEU A 154 7.52 -13.27 18.58
C LEU A 154 8.73 -13.66 19.42
N ILE A 155 9.94 -13.36 18.93
CA ILE A 155 11.18 -13.65 19.67
C ILE A 155 11.15 -12.98 21.05
N TYR A 156 10.75 -11.71 21.11
CA TYR A 156 10.66 -11.00 22.38
C TYR A 156 9.55 -11.51 23.29
N TYR A 157 8.46 -12.00 22.73
CA TYR A 157 7.42 -12.66 23.50
C TYR A 157 7.95 -13.95 24.15
N GLU A 158 8.62 -14.82 23.39
CA GLU A 158 9.21 -16.08 23.90
C GLU A 158 10.31 -15.82 24.95
N LEU A 159 11.08 -14.75 24.79
CA LEU A 159 12.09 -14.30 25.76
C LEU A 159 11.51 -13.60 27.01
N GLY A 160 10.18 -13.50 27.14
CA GLY A 160 9.55 -12.84 28.28
C GLY A 160 9.78 -11.32 28.33
N LYS A 161 9.94 -10.66 27.18
CA LYS A 161 10.19 -9.21 27.03
C LYS A 161 9.00 -8.50 26.36
N PRO A 162 7.82 -8.43 27.01
CA PRO A 162 6.58 -8.01 26.37
C PRO A 162 6.58 -6.55 25.89
N LYS A 163 7.31 -5.65 26.56
CA LYS A 163 7.48 -4.25 26.11
C LYS A 163 8.19 -4.15 24.77
N LYS A 164 9.25 -4.95 24.57
CA LYS A 164 9.96 -4.99 23.29
C LYS A 164 9.14 -5.66 22.20
N ALA A 165 8.35 -6.67 22.57
CA ALA A 165 7.40 -7.31 21.65
C ALA A 165 6.33 -6.31 21.16
N ALA A 166 5.78 -5.49 22.07
CA ALA A 166 4.82 -4.43 21.74
C ALA A 166 5.39 -3.41 20.74
N ALA A 167 6.62 -2.91 20.98
CA ALA A 167 7.28 -1.97 20.07
C ALA A 167 7.54 -2.58 18.68
N ALA A 168 8.05 -3.81 18.61
CA ALA A 168 8.27 -4.50 17.35
C ALA A 168 6.95 -4.77 16.60
N ALA A 169 5.90 -5.18 17.32
CA ALA A 169 4.58 -5.40 16.74
C ALA A 169 3.98 -4.11 16.15
N ARG A 170 4.08 -2.99 16.88
CA ARG A 170 3.67 -1.67 16.36
C ARG A 170 4.45 -1.32 15.09
N THR A 171 5.78 -1.46 15.12
CA THR A 171 6.67 -1.11 14.00
C THR A 171 6.29 -1.85 12.72
N PHE A 172 6.04 -3.17 12.80
CA PHE A 172 5.57 -3.95 11.66
C PHE A 172 4.16 -3.57 11.22
N PHE A 173 3.23 -3.39 12.17
CA PHE A 173 1.84 -3.08 11.88
C PHE A 173 1.65 -1.72 11.20
N THR A 174 2.49 -0.72 11.51
CA THR A 174 2.49 0.57 10.81
C THR A 174 2.71 0.40 9.29
N ALA A 175 3.59 -0.51 8.88
CA ALA A 175 3.82 -0.81 7.46
C ALA A 175 2.86 -1.88 6.90
N ASN A 176 2.04 -2.52 7.72
CA ASN A 176 1.15 -3.63 7.34
C ASN A 176 -0.19 -3.55 8.10
N PRO A 177 -1.00 -2.49 7.92
CA PRO A 177 -2.19 -2.22 8.74
C PRO A 177 -3.33 -3.25 8.56
N SER A 178 -3.31 -4.00 7.46
CA SER A 178 -4.23 -5.09 7.15
C SER A 178 -3.82 -6.44 7.77
N HIS A 179 -2.64 -6.55 8.40
CA HIS A 179 -2.14 -7.81 8.92
C HIS A 179 -2.88 -8.28 10.19
N LEU A 180 -3.88 -9.15 10.00
CA LEU A 180 -4.80 -9.62 11.05
C LEU A 180 -4.09 -10.25 12.26
N GLU A 181 -3.10 -11.11 12.04
CA GLU A 181 -2.38 -11.75 13.14
C GLU A 181 -1.61 -10.74 13.99
N MET A 182 -1.09 -9.68 13.37
CA MET A 182 -0.33 -8.67 14.11
C MET A 182 -1.27 -7.82 14.95
N ARG A 183 -2.44 -7.46 14.41
CA ARG A 183 -3.49 -6.77 15.17
C ARG A 183 -3.84 -7.55 16.45
N ASN A 184 -4.02 -8.87 16.33
CA ASN A 184 -4.30 -9.73 17.49
C ASN A 184 -3.13 -9.79 18.48
N ASN A 185 -1.88 -9.85 17.99
CA ASN A 185 -0.70 -9.83 18.86
C ASN A 185 -0.56 -8.50 19.60
N ILE A 186 -0.86 -7.36 18.97
CA ILE A 186 -0.87 -6.04 19.62
C ILE A 186 -1.88 -6.01 20.78
N GLU A 187 -3.13 -6.47 20.55
CA GLU A 187 -4.14 -6.56 21.61
C GLU A 187 -3.72 -7.49 22.74
N LYS A 188 -3.06 -8.61 22.41
CA LYS A 188 -2.49 -9.52 23.41
C LYS A 188 -1.43 -8.82 24.25
N TYR A 189 -0.48 -8.12 23.64
CA TYR A 189 0.59 -7.40 24.34
C TYR A 189 0.04 -6.29 25.24
N ARG A 190 -1.01 -5.58 24.79
CA ARG A 190 -1.67 -4.53 25.58
C ARG A 190 -2.23 -5.06 26.92
N ARG A 191 -2.66 -6.33 26.95
CA ARG A 191 -3.20 -6.98 28.16
C ARG A 191 -2.13 -7.58 29.08
N MET A 192 -0.86 -7.61 28.66
CA MET A 192 0.21 -8.19 29.47
C MET A 192 0.62 -7.25 30.61
N ALA A 193 0.89 -7.83 31.78
CA ALA A 193 1.30 -7.08 32.95
C ALA A 193 2.58 -6.26 32.67
N GLY A 194 2.52 -4.97 32.97
CA GLY A 194 3.64 -4.04 32.82
C GLY A 194 3.81 -3.44 31.42
N VAL A 195 2.95 -3.77 30.44
CA VAL A 195 2.89 -3.09 29.14
C VAL A 195 1.92 -1.91 29.23
N THR A 196 2.32 -0.78 28.64
CA THR A 196 1.57 0.47 28.58
C THR A 196 1.45 0.95 27.12
N GLU A 197 0.57 1.91 26.83
CA GLU A 197 0.47 2.48 25.47
C GLU A 197 1.81 3.08 25.00
N ASP A 198 2.61 3.62 25.93
CA ASP A 198 3.93 4.18 25.64
C ASP A 198 4.95 3.13 25.16
N ASP A 199 4.70 1.83 25.36
CA ASP A 199 5.55 0.75 24.87
C ASP A 199 5.28 0.41 23.38
N PHE A 200 4.18 0.91 22.80
CA PHE A 200 3.84 0.71 21.38
C PHE A 200 4.41 1.83 20.51
N GLN A 201 5.73 1.97 20.51
CA GLN A 201 6.44 2.94 19.68
C GLN A 201 6.91 2.29 18.39
N ASP A 202 6.65 2.99 17.28
CA ASP A 202 7.28 2.66 16.01
C ASP A 202 8.78 3.00 16.07
N ARG A 203 9.62 1.98 15.87
CA ARG A 203 11.08 2.10 15.93
C ARG A 203 11.68 2.75 14.68
N GLU A 204 10.94 2.79 13.57
CA GLU A 204 11.41 3.42 12.33
C GLU A 204 10.85 4.83 12.12
N ARG A 205 10.06 5.36 13.08
CA ARG A 205 9.39 6.66 12.98
C ARG A 205 10.27 7.84 12.53
N GLU A 206 11.55 7.85 12.94
CA GLU A 206 12.45 8.97 12.61
C GLU A 206 12.83 9.01 11.12
N LEU A 207 12.73 7.87 10.41
CA LEU A 207 12.95 7.80 8.96
C LEU A 207 11.78 8.39 8.17
N GLU A 208 10.64 8.60 8.82
CA GLU A 208 9.36 9.01 8.22
C GLU A 208 8.76 10.19 8.99
N LYS A 209 9.64 10.97 9.64
CA LYS A 209 9.26 12.07 10.52
C LYS A 209 8.36 13.10 9.84
N HIS A 210 8.47 13.26 8.52
CA HIS A 210 7.59 14.14 7.75
C HIS A 210 6.12 13.72 7.86
N TRP A 211 5.79 12.43 7.96
CA TRP A 211 4.43 11.94 8.17
C TRP A 211 3.89 12.25 9.58
N GLU A 212 4.73 12.15 10.61
CA GLU A 212 4.34 12.56 11.98
C GLU A 212 4.01 14.06 12.02
N VAL A 213 4.84 14.88 11.36
CA VAL A 213 4.62 16.32 11.28
C VAL A 213 3.40 16.65 10.41
N TYR A 214 3.15 15.87 9.35
CA TYR A 214 1.97 15.96 8.50
C TYR A 214 0.68 15.73 9.31
N ASP A 215 0.59 14.61 10.04
CA ASP A 215 -0.57 14.28 10.88
C ASP A 215 -0.83 15.38 11.93
N ALA A 216 0.24 15.93 12.52
CA ALA A 216 0.14 17.04 13.47
C ALA A 216 -0.33 18.34 12.81
N ALA A 217 0.05 18.60 11.55
CA ALA A 217 -0.38 19.78 10.80
C ALA A 217 -1.87 19.71 10.43
N VAL A 218 -2.32 18.56 9.92
CA VAL A 218 -3.74 18.28 9.63
C VAL A 218 -4.60 18.39 10.89
N THR A 219 -4.11 17.88 12.02
CA THR A 219 -4.82 17.99 13.31
C THR A 219 -4.95 19.44 13.79
N ALA A 220 -3.90 20.25 13.65
CA ALA A 220 -3.94 21.67 14.01
C ALA A 220 -4.91 22.46 13.09
N GLU A 221 -4.90 22.17 11.79
CA GLU A 221 -5.78 22.77 10.81
C GLU A 221 -7.26 22.43 11.06
N SER A 222 -7.59 21.15 11.29
CA SER A 222 -8.96 20.72 11.62
C SER A 222 -9.48 21.33 12.93
N SER A 223 -8.59 21.64 13.87
CA SER A 223 -8.90 22.33 15.11
C SER A 223 -9.02 23.86 14.95
N SER A 224 -8.82 24.40 13.74
CA SER A 224 -8.76 25.84 13.44
C SER A 224 -7.71 26.62 14.25
N ASP A 225 -6.68 25.94 14.76
CA ASP A 225 -5.53 26.56 15.42
C ASP A 225 -4.54 27.02 14.35
N TRP A 226 -4.86 28.11 13.65
CA TRP A 226 -4.13 28.56 12.46
C TRP A 226 -2.66 28.89 12.75
N ALA A 227 -2.34 29.45 13.91
CA ALA A 227 -0.96 29.75 14.28
C ALA A 227 -0.11 28.47 14.40
N ARG A 228 -0.66 27.43 15.07
CA ARG A 228 -0.01 26.12 15.16
C ARG A 228 0.00 25.40 13.81
N ALA A 229 -1.07 25.50 13.03
CA ALA A 229 -1.13 24.90 11.68
C ALA A 229 0.00 25.46 10.78
N VAL A 230 0.24 26.77 10.81
CA VAL A 230 1.37 27.38 10.10
C VAL A 230 2.72 26.82 10.55
N GLU A 231 2.95 26.71 11.86
CA GLU A 231 4.20 26.14 12.40
C GLU A 231 4.40 24.70 11.91
N ARG A 232 3.35 23.88 11.99
CA ARG A 232 3.42 22.45 11.62
C ARG A 232 3.53 22.24 10.12
N TRP A 233 2.80 22.97 9.29
CA TRP A 233 2.93 22.89 7.83
C TRP A 233 4.30 23.37 7.34
N LYS A 234 4.86 24.46 7.89
CA LYS A 234 6.24 24.88 7.59
C LYS A 234 7.25 23.79 7.96
N ALA A 235 7.09 23.16 9.12
CA ALA A 235 7.94 22.05 9.54
C ALA A 235 7.76 20.82 8.63
N CYS A 236 6.55 20.54 8.16
CA CYS A 236 6.24 19.43 7.25
C CYS A 236 6.94 19.59 5.91
N VAL A 237 6.86 20.78 5.30
CA VAL A 237 7.56 21.10 4.03
C VAL A 237 9.06 20.91 4.18
N ASN A 238 9.65 21.45 5.24
CA ASN A 238 11.09 21.34 5.49
C ASN A 238 11.54 19.90 5.71
N GLU A 239 10.80 19.11 6.50
CA GLU A 239 11.14 17.72 6.75
C GLU A 239 10.93 16.86 5.50
N THR A 240 9.88 17.12 4.69
CA THR A 240 9.67 16.45 3.39
C THR A 240 10.85 16.67 2.45
N LEU A 241 11.30 17.93 2.29
CA LEU A 241 12.47 18.25 1.47
C LEU A 241 13.73 17.55 1.98
N LYS A 242 13.94 17.54 3.30
CA LYS A 242 15.06 16.86 3.94
C LYS A 242 15.05 15.35 3.72
N GLN A 243 13.89 14.69 3.85
CA GLN A 243 13.77 13.25 3.60
C GLN A 243 13.95 12.91 2.12
N THR A 244 13.50 13.80 1.23
CA THR A 244 13.79 13.70 -0.22
C THR A 244 15.29 13.78 -0.50
N ASP A 245 16.01 14.74 0.09
CA ASP A 245 17.45 14.86 -0.08
C ASP A 245 18.23 13.70 0.59
N GLU A 246 17.72 13.14 1.70
CA GLU A 246 18.26 11.93 2.32
C GLU A 246 18.13 10.73 1.37
N CYS A 247 16.96 10.51 0.77
CA CYS A 247 16.76 9.46 -0.24
C CYS A 247 17.70 9.66 -1.44
N ARG A 248 17.81 10.88 -1.95
CA ARG A 248 18.64 11.21 -3.12
C ARG A 248 20.13 10.95 -2.87
N ALA A 249 20.60 11.17 -1.64
CA ALA A 249 21.98 10.84 -1.25
C ALA A 249 22.22 9.32 -1.32
N GLN A 250 21.23 8.50 -0.94
CA GLN A 250 21.34 7.05 -1.02
C GLN A 250 21.43 6.55 -2.48
N CYS A 251 20.78 7.21 -3.45
CA CYS A 251 20.91 6.86 -4.86
C CYS A 251 22.36 6.91 -5.38
N VAL A 252 23.16 7.86 -4.88
CA VAL A 252 24.55 8.06 -5.32
C VAL A 252 25.52 7.10 -4.66
N VAL A 253 25.26 6.71 -3.42
CA VAL A 253 26.21 5.96 -2.59
C VAL A 253 25.86 4.48 -2.46
N THR A 254 24.61 4.11 -2.71
CA THR A 254 24.20 2.70 -2.71
C THR A 254 24.82 1.98 -3.89
N SER A 255 25.41 0.82 -3.60
CA SER A 255 25.94 -0.09 -4.61
C SER A 255 24.82 -0.56 -5.53
N GLN A 256 24.92 -0.24 -6.81
CA GLN A 256 23.99 -0.73 -7.83
C GLN A 256 24.43 -2.11 -8.32
N ARG A 257 23.47 -2.96 -8.73
CA ARG A 257 23.81 -4.15 -9.51
C ARG A 257 24.39 -3.68 -10.83
N LEU A 258 25.57 -4.19 -11.17
CA LEU A 258 26.10 -3.99 -12.51
C LEU A 258 25.11 -4.65 -13.49
N PRO A 259 24.73 -3.97 -14.58
CA PRO A 259 23.96 -4.60 -15.65
C PRO A 259 24.63 -5.92 -16.08
N GLU A 260 23.84 -6.94 -16.38
CA GLU A 260 24.38 -8.13 -17.05
C GLU A 260 25.03 -7.65 -18.34
N GLU A 261 26.28 -8.06 -18.60
CA GLU A 261 26.97 -7.71 -19.85
C GLU A 261 26.10 -8.20 -21.02
N THR A 262 25.47 -7.26 -21.69
CA THR A 262 24.85 -7.49 -22.99
C THR A 262 25.97 -7.80 -23.99
N ASP A 263 25.71 -8.70 -24.93
CA ASP A 263 26.65 -9.02 -26.03
C ASP A 263 26.92 -7.79 -26.95
N SER A 264 26.32 -6.63 -26.69
CA SER A 264 26.60 -5.36 -27.36
C SER A 264 27.92 -4.77 -26.86
N VAL A 265 28.82 -4.45 -27.80
CA VAL A 265 30.03 -3.66 -27.52
C VAL A 265 29.60 -2.21 -27.29
N GLU A 266 29.06 -1.91 -26.12
CA GLU A 266 28.78 -0.54 -25.69
C GLU A 266 30.09 0.18 -25.35
N GLY A 267 30.27 1.36 -25.92
CA GLY A 267 31.42 2.22 -25.64
C GLY A 267 31.40 2.79 -24.21
N ALA A 268 32.52 3.37 -23.79
CA ALA A 268 32.66 3.93 -22.45
C ALA A 268 31.70 5.10 -22.17
N TYR A 269 31.30 5.85 -23.21
CA TYR A 269 30.39 6.98 -23.08
C TYR A 269 28.94 6.53 -22.91
N GLU A 270 28.52 5.48 -23.62
CA GLU A 270 27.20 4.89 -23.51
C GLU A 270 26.99 4.32 -22.10
N LYS A 271 27.98 3.57 -21.58
CA LYS A 271 27.95 3.05 -20.21
C LYS A 271 27.94 4.15 -19.15
N ALA A 272 28.69 5.24 -19.36
CA ALA A 272 28.68 6.39 -18.47
C ALA A 272 27.32 7.10 -18.50
N ALA A 273 26.72 7.27 -19.68
CA ALA A 273 25.40 7.85 -19.85
C ALA A 273 24.32 7.00 -19.16
N ASP A 274 24.31 5.68 -19.36
CA ASP A 274 23.37 4.77 -18.72
C ASP A 274 23.46 4.82 -17.18
N LEU A 275 24.68 4.84 -16.63
CA LEU A 275 24.88 5.00 -15.19
C LEU A 275 24.34 6.35 -14.68
N ILE A 276 24.63 7.46 -15.37
CA ILE A 276 24.14 8.79 -14.97
C ILE A 276 22.62 8.83 -15.03
N LEU A 277 22.00 8.32 -16.10
CA LEU A 277 20.55 8.26 -16.26
C LEU A 277 19.90 7.40 -15.16
N THR A 278 20.48 6.25 -14.82
CA THR A 278 20.03 5.40 -13.72
C THR A 278 20.08 6.14 -12.37
N LEU A 279 21.16 6.86 -12.10
CA LEU A 279 21.30 7.68 -10.88
C LEU A 279 20.28 8.82 -10.83
N LEU A 280 20.04 9.49 -11.96
CA LEU A 280 19.04 10.55 -12.08
C LEU A 280 17.62 10.00 -11.92
N ALA A 281 17.31 8.85 -12.51
CA ALA A 281 16.01 8.21 -12.39
C ALA A 281 15.73 7.84 -10.92
N CYS A 282 16.69 7.21 -10.22
CA CYS A 282 16.58 6.94 -8.78
C CYS A 282 16.28 8.21 -7.97
N LYS A 283 17.02 9.30 -8.25
CA LYS A 283 16.85 10.59 -7.58
C LYS A 283 15.46 11.21 -7.81
N GLN A 284 14.85 10.99 -8.96
CA GLN A 284 13.48 11.42 -9.27
C GLN A 284 12.46 10.52 -8.57
N THR A 285 12.67 9.20 -8.55
CA THR A 285 11.82 8.24 -7.84
C THR A 285 11.70 8.52 -6.33
N CYS A 286 12.69 9.18 -5.73
CA CYS A 286 12.62 9.60 -4.32
C CYS A 286 11.39 10.43 -3.97
N VAL A 287 10.84 11.20 -4.92
CA VAL A 287 9.59 11.96 -4.68
C VAL A 287 8.44 11.02 -4.35
N ALA A 288 8.25 9.97 -5.16
CA ALA A 288 7.23 8.96 -4.93
C ALA A 288 7.50 8.13 -3.66
N LEU A 289 8.76 7.79 -3.37
CA LEU A 289 9.09 7.03 -2.15
C LEU A 289 8.77 7.82 -0.88
N VAL A 290 9.11 9.11 -0.85
CA VAL A 290 8.88 9.99 0.32
C VAL A 290 7.39 10.28 0.48
N SER A 291 6.64 10.41 -0.62
CA SER A 291 5.19 10.62 -0.58
C SER A 291 4.38 9.33 -0.42
N THR A 292 5.00 8.16 -0.33
CA THR A 292 4.29 6.91 0.00
C THR A 292 4.24 6.74 1.51
N ARG A 293 3.02 6.71 2.08
CA ARG A 293 2.82 6.45 3.50
C ARG A 293 3.13 4.99 3.83
N PRO A 294 3.70 4.68 5.00
CA PRO A 294 3.84 3.30 5.47
C PRO A 294 2.51 2.55 5.41
N GLY A 295 2.53 1.32 4.89
CA GLY A 295 1.32 0.52 4.72
C GLY A 295 0.54 0.79 3.44
N ARG A 296 0.98 1.76 2.63
CA ARG A 296 0.46 2.00 1.27
C ARG A 296 1.43 1.56 0.19
N ILE A 297 0.88 1.33 -1.00
CA ILE A 297 1.64 0.95 -2.20
C ILE A 297 1.82 2.16 -3.12
N SER A 298 0.81 3.02 -3.19
CA SER A 298 0.80 4.19 -4.07
C SER A 298 1.25 5.46 -3.34
N PRO A 299 2.04 6.34 -3.98
CA PRO A 299 2.38 7.64 -3.44
C PRO A 299 1.15 8.54 -3.27
N GLN A 300 1.23 9.52 -2.36
CA GLN A 300 0.35 10.67 -2.39
C GLN A 300 0.78 11.60 -3.53
N GLU A 301 -0.17 11.96 -4.36
CA GLU A 301 0.05 12.82 -5.50
C GLU A 301 0.29 14.25 -5.07
N ASP A 302 1.14 14.96 -5.82
CA ASP A 302 1.46 16.36 -5.58
C ASP A 302 1.75 16.66 -4.11
N PHE A 303 2.42 15.74 -3.42
CA PHE A 303 2.55 15.78 -1.97
C PHE A 303 3.22 17.07 -1.47
N LEU A 304 4.25 17.55 -2.16
CA LEU A 304 4.89 18.83 -1.83
C LEU A 304 4.01 20.05 -2.24
N PRO A 305 3.47 20.13 -3.48
CA PRO A 305 2.48 21.16 -3.82
C PRO A 305 1.31 21.25 -2.84
N MET A 306 0.68 20.14 -2.48
CA MET A 306 -0.42 20.07 -1.51
C MET A 306 -0.01 20.60 -0.13
N GLN A 307 1.19 20.26 0.36
CA GLN A 307 1.69 20.86 1.60
C GLN A 307 1.83 22.40 1.51
N LEU A 308 2.26 22.93 0.36
CA LEU A 308 2.35 24.37 0.12
C LEU A 308 0.96 25.01 0.04
N GLU A 309 -0.02 24.32 -0.55
CA GLU A 309 -1.43 24.73 -0.60
C GLU A 309 -1.99 24.93 0.82
N HIS A 310 -1.94 23.87 1.64
CA HIS A 310 -2.36 23.94 3.05
C HIS A 310 -1.60 25.02 3.82
N LEU A 311 -0.29 25.16 3.57
CA LEU A 311 0.53 26.16 4.24
C LEU A 311 0.08 27.60 3.92
N HIS A 312 -0.13 27.96 2.66
CA HIS A 312 -0.53 29.34 2.34
C HIS A 312 -1.93 29.66 2.87
N ILE A 313 -2.84 28.69 2.86
CA ILE A 313 -4.20 28.83 3.43
C ILE A 313 -4.10 29.06 4.95
N ALA A 314 -3.30 28.26 5.66
CA ALA A 314 -3.09 28.43 7.09
C ALA A 314 -2.45 29.79 7.41
N GLN A 315 -1.46 30.22 6.61
CA GLN A 315 -0.80 31.52 6.78
C GLN A 315 -1.78 32.67 6.58
N TYR A 316 -2.60 32.62 5.53
CA TYR A 316 -3.62 33.63 5.28
C TYR A 316 -4.62 33.71 6.44
N LYS A 317 -5.15 32.58 6.91
CA LYS A 317 -6.10 32.52 8.04
C LYS A 317 -5.49 32.95 9.37
N ALA A 318 -4.16 32.78 9.54
CA ALA A 318 -3.42 33.28 10.70
C ALA A 318 -3.04 34.77 10.60
N GLY A 319 -3.27 35.43 9.46
CA GLY A 319 -2.87 36.81 9.20
C GLY A 319 -1.42 37.02 8.73
N ASP A 320 -0.68 35.95 8.46
CA ASP A 320 0.68 35.98 7.86
C ASP A 320 0.58 36.18 6.33
N LEU A 321 0.14 37.37 5.89
CA LEU A 321 -0.07 37.69 4.47
C LEU A 321 1.24 37.63 3.66
N LYS A 322 2.36 38.13 4.21
CA LYS A 322 3.67 38.08 3.56
C LYS A 322 4.11 36.64 3.31
N GLY A 323 3.96 35.78 4.32
CA GLY A 323 4.24 34.36 4.19
C GLY A 323 3.31 33.66 3.21
N ALA A 324 2.01 33.97 3.24
CA ALA A 324 1.04 33.39 2.31
C ALA A 324 1.37 33.73 0.85
N VAL A 325 1.74 34.98 0.56
CA VAL A 325 2.17 35.42 -0.79
C VAL A 325 3.44 34.68 -1.24
N GLN A 326 4.44 34.54 -0.37
CA GLN A 326 5.66 33.80 -0.68
C GLN A 326 5.38 32.32 -1.00
N THR A 327 4.59 31.66 -0.16
CA THR A 327 4.23 30.24 -0.33
C THR A 327 3.43 30.03 -1.60
N LEU A 328 2.44 30.89 -1.85
CA LEU A 328 1.59 30.79 -3.06
C LEU A 328 2.38 31.05 -4.35
N ARG A 329 3.33 32.00 -4.34
CA ARG A 329 4.28 32.18 -5.45
C ARG A 329 5.17 30.96 -5.67
N SER A 330 5.50 30.23 -4.59
CA SER A 330 6.28 28.99 -4.68
C SER A 330 5.44 27.85 -5.25
N LEU A 331 4.16 27.75 -4.89
CA LEU A 331 3.20 26.80 -5.45
C LEU A 331 3.00 27.01 -6.95
N LEU A 332 2.88 28.27 -7.39
CA LEU A 332 2.75 28.63 -8.81
C LEU A 332 3.98 28.28 -9.66
N LEU A 333 5.13 27.91 -9.07
CA LEU A 333 6.25 27.38 -9.84
C LEU A 333 6.00 25.94 -10.32
N PHE A 334 5.14 25.18 -9.63
CA PHE A 334 4.70 23.85 -10.06
C PHE A 334 3.62 23.96 -11.13
N TYR A 335 2.60 24.79 -10.89
CA TYR A 335 1.46 24.98 -11.78
C TYR A 335 1.23 26.47 -12.10
N PRO A 336 1.96 27.04 -13.08
CA PRO A 336 1.93 28.49 -13.36
C PRO A 336 0.58 29.02 -13.86
N ASN A 337 -0.26 28.13 -14.39
CA ASN A 337 -1.56 28.46 -14.98
C ASN A 337 -2.73 28.06 -14.07
N ASP A 338 -2.47 27.66 -12.82
CA ASP A 338 -3.56 27.29 -11.91
C ASP A 338 -4.40 28.53 -11.55
N THR A 339 -5.66 28.52 -11.98
CA THR A 339 -6.55 29.68 -11.87
C THR A 339 -6.93 30.00 -10.44
N GLU A 340 -7.05 28.99 -9.58
CA GLU A 340 -7.40 29.18 -8.18
C GLU A 340 -6.26 29.83 -7.41
N SER A 341 -5.03 29.34 -7.58
CA SER A 341 -3.83 29.94 -7.00
C SER A 341 -3.59 31.36 -7.49
N LEU A 342 -3.80 31.65 -8.78
CA LEU A 342 -3.67 33.01 -9.33
C LEU A 342 -4.71 33.97 -8.73
N SER A 343 -5.96 33.52 -8.58
CA SER A 343 -7.03 34.30 -7.95
C SER A 343 -6.73 34.59 -6.47
N ASN A 344 -6.29 33.57 -5.72
CA ASN A 344 -5.87 33.73 -4.33
C ASN A 344 -4.68 34.68 -4.19
N LEU A 345 -3.72 34.64 -5.12
CA LEU A 345 -2.57 35.54 -5.11
C LEU A 345 -3.01 36.99 -5.30
N GLN A 346 -3.94 37.25 -6.23
CA GLN A 346 -4.50 38.57 -6.42
C GLN A 346 -5.20 39.07 -5.15
N LEU A 347 -6.04 38.23 -4.54
CA LEU A 347 -6.74 38.55 -3.29
C LEU A 347 -5.77 38.92 -2.15
N TYR A 348 -4.67 38.17 -2.00
CA TYR A 348 -3.69 38.44 -0.95
C TYR A 348 -2.92 39.75 -1.21
N LEU A 349 -2.62 40.06 -2.47
CA LEU A 349 -1.94 41.30 -2.84
C LEU A 349 -2.82 42.54 -2.64
N GLU A 350 -4.12 42.44 -2.93
CA GLU A 350 -5.11 43.49 -2.64
C GLU A 350 -5.24 43.73 -1.14
N SER A 351 -5.15 42.67 -0.32
CA SER A 351 -5.16 42.76 1.14
C SER A 351 -3.88 43.39 1.74
N LEU A 352 -2.83 43.57 0.92
CA LEU A 352 -1.53 44.16 1.28
C LEU A 352 -1.37 45.60 0.77
N GLU A 353 -2.46 46.31 0.46
CA GLU A 353 -2.40 47.71 0.01
C GLU A 353 -1.54 48.59 0.94
N GLY A 354 -0.38 49.04 0.42
CA GLY A 354 0.59 49.88 1.13
C GLY A 354 1.86 49.16 1.61
N ASP A 355 1.91 47.82 1.65
CA ASP A 355 3.11 47.05 2.01
C ASP A 355 3.87 46.60 0.76
N THR A 356 4.65 47.52 0.19
CA THR A 356 5.45 47.28 -1.02
C THR A 356 6.51 46.18 -0.85
N GLU A 357 6.97 45.90 0.38
CA GLU A 357 7.97 44.85 0.64
C GLU A 357 7.31 43.46 0.59
N ALA A 358 6.14 43.31 1.23
CA ALA A 358 5.37 42.07 1.14
C ALA A 358 4.93 41.78 -0.30
N GLN A 359 4.51 42.80 -1.05
CA GLN A 359 4.16 42.66 -2.46
C GLN A 359 5.34 42.25 -3.36
N ALA A 360 6.56 42.68 -3.03
CA ALA A 360 7.78 42.32 -3.77
C ALA A 360 8.37 40.95 -3.38
N THR A 361 7.81 40.25 -2.39
CA THR A 361 8.37 39.00 -1.85
C THR A 361 8.28 37.85 -2.86
N GLY A 362 9.40 37.48 -3.49
CA GLY A 362 9.45 36.35 -4.45
C GLY A 362 9.16 34.97 -3.83
N PRO A 363 9.15 33.90 -4.63
CA PRO A 363 9.02 32.53 -4.13
C PRO A 363 10.16 32.15 -3.18
N SER A 364 9.98 31.10 -2.38
CA SER A 364 11.03 30.51 -1.55
C SER A 364 12.22 30.07 -2.41
N GLN A 365 13.43 30.36 -1.95
CA GLN A 365 14.65 29.98 -2.65
C GLN A 365 14.84 28.46 -2.66
N GLU A 366 14.45 27.79 -1.58
CA GLU A 366 14.52 26.34 -1.43
C GLU A 366 13.63 25.64 -2.46
N ILE A 367 12.37 26.06 -2.61
CA ILE A 367 11.44 25.53 -3.61
C ILE A 367 11.92 25.89 -5.03
N SER A 368 12.39 27.11 -5.25
CA SER A 368 12.95 27.53 -6.55
C SER A 368 14.13 26.64 -6.97
N ASN A 369 15.03 26.31 -6.03
CA ASN A 369 16.17 25.44 -6.26
C ASN A 369 15.73 23.99 -6.52
N TYR A 370 14.74 23.50 -5.77
CA TYR A 370 14.16 22.16 -5.95
C TYR A 370 13.62 21.98 -7.38
N ILE A 371 12.78 22.91 -7.84
CA ILE A 371 12.15 22.85 -9.16
C ILE A 371 13.20 22.97 -10.26
N SER A 372 14.09 23.95 -10.16
CA SER A 372 15.15 24.17 -11.16
C SER A 372 16.02 22.91 -11.34
N ARG A 373 16.37 22.26 -10.23
CA ARG A 373 17.11 20.99 -10.23
C ARG A 373 16.30 19.87 -10.86
N ALA A 374 15.06 19.66 -10.42
CA ALA A 374 14.22 18.58 -10.93
C ALA A 374 13.97 18.69 -12.44
N LEU A 375 13.66 19.90 -12.94
CA LEU A 375 13.47 20.14 -14.38
C LEU A 375 14.75 19.89 -15.20
N ALA A 376 15.92 20.30 -14.68
CA ALA A 376 17.19 20.03 -15.32
C ALA A 376 17.52 18.53 -15.40
N GLU A 377 17.25 17.78 -14.32
CA GLU A 377 17.42 16.33 -14.28
C GLU A 377 16.48 15.61 -15.26
N LYS A 378 15.20 16.01 -15.30
CA LYS A 378 14.20 15.46 -16.23
C LYS A 378 14.55 15.71 -17.69
N LYS A 379 15.10 16.88 -18.00
CA LYS A 379 15.56 17.18 -19.36
C LYS A 379 16.62 16.18 -19.84
N LEU A 380 17.54 15.77 -18.95
CA LEU A 380 18.54 14.75 -19.26
C LEU A 380 17.90 13.35 -19.36
N LEU A 381 16.95 13.03 -18.48
CA LEU A 381 16.25 11.75 -18.51
C LEU A 381 15.46 11.54 -19.81
N TYR A 382 14.67 12.55 -20.22
CA TYR A 382 13.94 12.48 -21.49
C TYR A 382 14.87 12.47 -22.71
N PHE A 383 16.02 13.14 -22.63
CA PHE A 383 17.05 12.99 -23.67
C PHE A 383 17.51 11.52 -23.78
N GLY A 384 17.69 10.83 -22.65
CA GLY A 384 17.99 9.40 -22.62
C GLY A 384 16.87 8.53 -23.19
N VAL A 385 15.60 8.86 -22.91
CA VAL A 385 14.44 8.15 -23.48
C VAL A 385 14.42 8.27 -25.00
N GLU A 386 14.63 9.48 -25.53
CA GLU A 386 14.58 9.75 -26.97
C GLU A 386 15.76 9.13 -27.73
N ASN A 387 16.97 9.18 -27.15
CA ASN A 387 18.20 8.94 -27.91
C ASN A 387 18.98 7.69 -27.49
N LEU A 388 18.73 7.13 -26.31
CA LEU A 388 19.54 6.05 -25.71
C LEU A 388 18.70 4.84 -25.29
N GLU A 389 17.45 4.72 -25.75
CA GLU A 389 16.52 3.64 -25.39
C GLU A 389 16.32 3.47 -23.87
N PHE A 390 16.57 4.53 -23.09
CA PHE A 390 16.43 4.50 -21.64
C PHE A 390 14.95 4.49 -21.24
N LYS A 391 14.62 3.77 -20.17
CA LYS A 391 13.26 3.74 -19.63
C LYS A 391 13.16 4.67 -18.42
N PHE A 392 12.33 5.70 -18.54
CA PHE A 392 12.06 6.63 -17.46
C PHE A 392 10.56 6.78 -17.25
N PHE A 393 10.13 6.65 -16.00
CA PHE A 393 8.79 6.97 -15.56
C PHE A 393 8.86 8.24 -14.72
N ASP A 394 8.17 9.29 -15.17
CA ASP A 394 8.15 10.58 -14.47
C ASP A 394 7.14 10.52 -13.31
N PRO A 395 7.59 10.62 -12.05
CA PRO A 395 6.70 10.52 -10.90
C PRO A 395 5.88 11.78 -10.64
N ASP A 396 6.17 12.91 -11.31
CA ASP A 396 5.47 14.17 -11.05
C ASP A 396 4.44 14.52 -12.13
N LEU A 397 3.30 15.04 -11.68
CA LEU A 397 2.21 15.55 -12.53
C LEU A 397 2.48 16.97 -13.04
N TRP A 398 3.37 17.72 -12.42
CA TRP A 398 3.67 19.12 -12.74
C TRP A 398 4.78 19.32 -13.80
N THR A 399 5.41 18.26 -14.31
CA THR A 399 6.44 18.41 -15.37
C THR A 399 5.89 19.19 -16.57
N PRO A 400 6.50 20.33 -16.93
CA PRO A 400 6.09 21.11 -18.09
C PRO A 400 6.37 20.39 -19.40
N GLU A 401 5.45 20.48 -20.37
CA GLU A 401 5.56 19.80 -21.67
C GLU A 401 6.82 20.21 -22.46
N ASN A 402 7.30 21.44 -22.29
CA ASN A 402 8.51 21.93 -22.95
C ASN A 402 9.81 21.25 -22.48
N ILE A 403 9.77 20.51 -21.37
CA ILE A 403 10.88 19.66 -20.92
C ILE A 403 10.93 18.35 -21.71
N VAL A 404 9.79 17.91 -22.25
CA VAL A 404 9.67 16.68 -23.04
C VAL A 404 10.04 16.97 -24.51
N PRO A 405 10.94 16.18 -25.13
CA PRO A 405 11.27 16.26 -26.54
C PRO A 405 10.04 16.14 -27.43
N GLU A 406 10.02 16.88 -28.54
CA GLU A 406 8.86 16.94 -29.45
C GLU A 406 8.43 15.56 -29.96
N SER A 407 9.40 14.67 -30.20
CA SER A 407 9.19 13.29 -30.64
C SER A 407 8.41 12.42 -29.63
N LEU A 408 8.46 12.75 -28.34
CA LEU A 408 7.85 11.98 -27.25
C LEU A 408 6.55 12.61 -26.71
N ARG A 409 6.21 13.84 -27.11
CA ARG A 409 5.08 14.59 -26.53
C ARG A 409 3.74 13.89 -26.72
N GLU A 410 3.48 13.28 -27.88
CA GLU A 410 2.20 12.61 -28.13
C GLU A 410 2.02 11.39 -27.22
N SER A 411 3.01 10.51 -27.15
CA SER A 411 2.98 9.33 -26.26
C SER A 411 2.93 9.74 -24.80
N TRP A 412 3.68 10.77 -24.40
CA TRP A 412 3.68 11.30 -23.04
C TRP A 412 2.32 11.91 -22.65
N ARG A 413 1.67 12.67 -23.55
CA ARG A 413 0.31 13.19 -23.30
C ARG A 413 -0.69 12.06 -23.13
N ALA A 414 -0.61 11.02 -23.97
CA ALA A 414 -1.49 9.85 -23.87
C ALA A 414 -1.30 9.09 -22.56
N GLU A 415 -0.06 8.89 -22.10
CA GLU A 415 0.24 8.27 -20.81
C GLU A 415 -0.29 9.12 -19.64
N ARG A 416 -0.13 10.45 -19.71
CA ARG A 416 -0.69 11.37 -18.72
C ARG A 416 -2.20 11.43 -18.72
N GLU A 417 -2.83 11.34 -19.88
CA GLU A 417 -4.29 11.30 -19.98
C GLU A 417 -4.84 10.03 -19.36
N GLN A 418 -4.22 8.87 -19.62
CA GLN A 418 -4.57 7.61 -18.96
C GLN A 418 -4.34 7.64 -17.45
N LEU A 419 -3.24 8.27 -17.00
CA LEU A 419 -2.99 8.48 -15.57
C LEU A 419 -4.10 9.37 -14.98
N ASN A 420 -4.34 10.54 -15.57
CA ASN A 420 -5.40 11.46 -15.13
C ASN A 420 -6.81 10.86 -15.20
N GLU A 421 -7.11 9.96 -16.14
CA GLU A 421 -8.39 9.24 -16.17
C GLU A 421 -8.51 8.28 -14.99
N LYS A 422 -7.46 7.50 -14.70
CA LYS A 422 -7.41 6.66 -13.49
C LYS A 422 -7.51 7.46 -12.19
N LEU A 423 -6.97 8.68 -12.19
CA LEU A 423 -7.04 9.60 -11.04
C LEU A 423 -8.42 10.25 -10.91
N LYS A 424 -9.04 10.65 -12.01
CA LYS A 424 -10.44 11.14 -12.04
C LYS A 424 -11.45 10.07 -11.66
N GLU A 425 -11.14 8.79 -11.88
CA GLU A 425 -11.89 7.67 -11.30
C GLU A 425 -11.77 7.60 -9.77
N GLY A 426 -10.75 8.23 -9.16
CA GLY A 426 -10.53 8.34 -7.72
C GLY A 426 -10.91 9.69 -7.07
N GLU A 427 -10.92 10.81 -7.82
CA GLU A 427 -11.05 12.19 -7.28
C GLU A 427 -12.42 12.87 -7.38
N LYS A 428 -13.50 12.16 -7.74
CA LYS A 428 -14.84 12.75 -7.60
C LYS A 428 -15.30 12.78 -6.14
N MET A 429 -14.92 13.83 -5.42
CA MET A 429 -15.44 14.14 -4.09
C MET A 429 -16.57 15.18 -4.19
N LEU A 430 -17.81 14.69 -4.32
CA LEU A 430 -19.05 15.30 -3.80
C LEU A 430 -19.98 14.18 -3.32
N GLU A 431 -20.66 14.43 -2.20
CA GLU A 431 -21.29 13.46 -1.29
C GLU A 431 -22.39 12.55 -1.88
N VAL A 432 -22.03 11.46 -2.56
CA VAL A 432 -22.86 10.25 -2.70
C VAL A 432 -21.92 9.05 -2.88
N ASP A 433 -22.41 7.85 -2.59
CA ASP A 433 -21.77 6.61 -3.00
C ASP A 433 -21.65 6.52 -4.52
N ASP A 434 -20.44 6.72 -5.05
CA ASP A 434 -20.08 6.66 -6.48
C ASP A 434 -20.21 5.26 -7.11
N SER A 435 -20.83 4.30 -6.40
CA SER A 435 -21.14 2.97 -6.91
C SER A 435 -22.12 2.98 -8.09
N GLY A 436 -22.82 4.10 -8.33
CA GLY A 436 -23.84 4.21 -9.38
C GLY A 436 -25.16 3.49 -9.04
N PHE A 437 -25.31 3.05 -7.79
CA PHE A 437 -26.52 2.43 -7.25
C PHE A 437 -27.35 3.42 -6.43
N TYR A 438 -28.66 3.23 -6.46
CA TYR A 438 -29.61 4.10 -5.76
C TYR A 438 -30.62 3.25 -5.00
N ALA A 439 -30.72 3.44 -3.69
CA ALA A 439 -31.72 2.81 -2.84
C ALA A 439 -33.17 3.20 -3.21
N GLY A 440 -34.13 2.45 -2.66
CA GLY A 440 -35.56 2.72 -2.80
C GLY A 440 -36.19 2.12 -4.06
N GLY A 441 -35.56 1.11 -4.67
CA GLY A 441 -36.17 0.28 -5.71
C GLY A 441 -37.26 -0.66 -5.14
N PRO A 442 -38.06 -1.30 -6.02
CA PRO A 442 -39.15 -2.16 -5.59
C PRO A 442 -38.63 -3.46 -4.94
N VAL A 443 -39.45 -4.06 -4.08
CA VAL A 443 -39.21 -5.38 -3.47
C VAL A 443 -40.11 -6.41 -4.17
N PRO A 444 -39.57 -7.24 -5.09
CA PRO A 444 -40.37 -8.07 -5.98
C PRO A 444 -40.85 -9.39 -5.35
N LEU A 445 -40.38 -9.74 -4.15
CA LEU A 445 -40.71 -11.01 -3.50
C LEU A 445 -41.87 -10.83 -2.51
N VAL A 446 -42.90 -11.66 -2.67
CA VAL A 446 -44.09 -11.67 -1.79
C VAL A 446 -43.68 -12.13 -0.39
N GLY A 447 -44.11 -11.39 0.63
CA GLY A 447 -43.80 -11.68 2.03
C GLY A 447 -42.53 -11.01 2.56
N VAL A 448 -41.74 -10.36 1.70
CA VAL A 448 -40.58 -9.57 2.10
C VAL A 448 -40.98 -8.11 2.32
N THR A 449 -40.55 -7.51 3.43
CA THR A 449 -40.83 -6.10 3.75
C THR A 449 -39.56 -5.33 4.11
N ILE A 450 -39.51 -4.05 3.76
CA ILE A 450 -38.46 -3.13 4.23
C ILE A 450 -38.80 -2.78 5.68
N THR A 451 -37.91 -3.10 6.60
CA THR A 451 -38.06 -2.80 8.03
C THR A 451 -37.25 -1.59 8.45
N MET A 452 -36.12 -1.34 7.80
CA MET A 452 -35.32 -0.12 7.94
C MET A 452 -34.77 0.26 6.57
N ASP A 453 -35.08 1.46 6.10
CA ASP A 453 -34.46 2.07 4.93
C ASP A 453 -33.20 2.87 5.32
N ASP A 454 -32.60 3.55 4.34
CA ASP A 454 -31.39 4.34 4.51
C ASP A 454 -31.58 5.51 5.49
N GLU A 455 -32.74 6.17 5.45
CA GLU A 455 -33.15 7.18 6.44
C GLU A 455 -33.21 6.61 7.85
N ALA A 456 -33.92 5.49 8.06
CA ALA A 456 -34.02 4.84 9.37
C ALA A 456 -32.67 4.31 9.88
N LEU A 457 -31.75 3.99 8.97
CA LEU A 457 -30.39 3.57 9.28
C LEU A 457 -29.41 4.74 9.37
N ASN A 458 -29.82 6.01 9.25
CA ASN A 458 -28.94 7.18 9.34
C ASN A 458 -27.69 7.07 8.44
N GLY A 459 -27.88 6.71 7.18
CA GLY A 459 -26.81 6.65 6.17
C GLY A 459 -27.35 6.60 4.75
N THR A 460 -26.53 6.21 3.79
CA THR A 460 -26.93 6.15 2.37
C THR A 460 -26.76 4.74 1.80
N ASN A 461 -27.62 4.39 0.85
CA ASN A 461 -27.55 3.13 0.11
C ASN A 461 -27.42 1.88 1.01
N ARG A 462 -28.28 1.77 2.02
CA ARG A 462 -28.38 0.59 2.89
C ARG A 462 -29.83 0.30 3.28
N VAL A 463 -30.15 -0.96 3.52
CA VAL A 463 -31.52 -1.43 3.81
C VAL A 463 -31.52 -2.68 4.68
N VAL A 464 -32.56 -2.82 5.49
CA VAL A 464 -32.92 -4.07 6.19
C VAL A 464 -34.27 -4.57 5.65
N LEU A 465 -34.30 -5.83 5.25
CA LEU A 465 -35.45 -6.53 4.72
C LEU A 465 -35.75 -7.75 5.58
N ASP A 466 -36.99 -7.92 6.04
CA ASP A 466 -37.42 -9.11 6.79
C ASP A 466 -38.33 -10.00 5.94
N GLY A 467 -38.44 -11.27 6.31
CA GLY A 467 -39.29 -12.24 5.62
C GLY A 467 -38.65 -12.89 4.39
N VAL A 468 -37.32 -12.75 4.21
CA VAL A 468 -36.59 -13.36 3.08
C VAL A 468 -36.55 -14.89 3.18
N LEU A 469 -36.55 -15.40 4.42
CA LEU A 469 -36.60 -16.83 4.73
C LEU A 469 -37.71 -17.12 5.74
N SER A 470 -38.29 -18.31 5.63
CA SER A 470 -39.11 -18.92 6.67
C SER A 470 -38.24 -19.55 7.77
N GLN A 471 -38.82 -19.75 8.95
CA GLN A 471 -38.11 -20.42 10.06
C GLN A 471 -37.60 -21.81 9.68
N SER A 472 -38.39 -22.59 8.92
CA SER A 472 -37.98 -23.92 8.47
C SER A 472 -36.77 -23.89 7.53
N GLU A 473 -36.63 -22.85 6.69
CA GLU A 473 -35.48 -22.69 5.81
C GLU A 473 -34.23 -22.28 6.59
N CYS A 474 -34.38 -21.36 7.54
CA CYS A 474 -33.33 -21.00 8.50
C CYS A 474 -32.80 -22.23 9.26
N ASP A 475 -33.71 -23.06 9.79
CA ASP A 475 -33.36 -24.27 10.54
C ASP A 475 -32.60 -25.26 9.63
N THR A 476 -33.08 -25.44 8.39
CA THR A 476 -32.46 -26.34 7.39
C THR A 476 -31.04 -25.88 7.04
N VAL A 477 -30.83 -24.59 6.73
CA VAL A 477 -29.50 -24.08 6.35
C VAL A 477 -28.57 -24.03 7.56
N THR A 478 -29.09 -23.76 8.76
CA THR A 478 -28.30 -23.84 10.01
C THR A 478 -27.87 -25.27 10.30
N GLN A 479 -28.74 -26.26 10.08
CA GLN A 479 -28.39 -27.68 10.19
C GLN A 479 -27.34 -28.09 9.14
N LEU A 480 -27.46 -27.60 7.90
CA LEU A 480 -26.43 -27.80 6.88
C LEU A 480 -25.08 -27.26 7.35
N ALA A 481 -25.04 -26.05 7.93
CA ALA A 481 -23.82 -25.48 8.50
C ALA A 481 -23.27 -26.31 9.67
N ASN A 482 -24.12 -26.97 10.47
CA ASN A 482 -23.67 -27.84 11.56
C ASN A 482 -22.93 -29.07 11.07
N ILE A 483 -23.32 -29.61 9.91
CA ILE A 483 -22.78 -30.85 9.37
C ILE A 483 -21.57 -30.58 8.47
N ALA A 484 -21.66 -29.55 7.61
CA ALA A 484 -20.75 -29.36 6.49
C ALA A 484 -19.72 -28.22 6.67
N ALA A 485 -19.97 -27.28 7.59
CA ALA A 485 -19.05 -26.15 7.75
C ALA A 485 -17.70 -26.59 8.33
N SER A 486 -16.63 -25.96 7.87
CA SER A 486 -15.28 -26.24 8.34
C SER A 486 -14.69 -25.11 9.14
N VAL A 487 -13.94 -25.50 10.17
CA VAL A 487 -13.20 -24.59 11.03
C VAL A 487 -12.14 -23.86 10.21
N GLY A 488 -12.21 -22.52 10.20
CA GLY A 488 -11.27 -21.67 9.46
C GLY A 488 -11.31 -21.82 7.94
N ASP A 489 -12.45 -22.22 7.38
CA ASP A 489 -12.70 -22.20 5.93
C ASP A 489 -12.49 -20.78 5.39
N GLY A 490 -11.69 -20.64 4.32
CA GLY A 490 -11.24 -19.35 3.81
C GLY A 490 -10.17 -18.63 4.66
N TYR A 491 -9.59 -19.26 5.67
CA TYR A 491 -8.58 -18.66 6.57
C TYR A 491 -7.45 -19.64 6.94
N LYS A 492 -6.94 -20.42 5.99
CA LYS A 492 -5.87 -21.43 6.22
C LYS A 492 -6.15 -22.37 7.41
N LYS A 493 -7.42 -22.71 7.65
CA LYS A 493 -7.89 -23.53 8.80
C LYS A 493 -7.66 -22.91 10.18
N ARG A 494 -7.45 -21.58 10.27
CA ARG A 494 -7.36 -20.86 11.55
C ARG A 494 -8.73 -20.87 12.23
N ARG A 495 -8.78 -21.44 13.44
CA ARG A 495 -10.02 -21.55 14.22
C ARG A 495 -10.65 -20.21 14.60
N SER A 496 -9.83 -19.18 14.80
CA SER A 496 -10.21 -17.90 15.39
C SER A 496 -9.55 -16.75 14.62
N PRO A 497 -9.93 -16.52 13.34
CA PRO A 497 -9.22 -15.61 12.45
C PRO A 497 -9.34 -14.13 12.84
N HIS A 498 -10.44 -13.72 13.48
CA HIS A 498 -10.68 -12.32 13.84
C HIS A 498 -10.54 -12.01 15.34
N THR A 499 -10.87 -12.96 16.20
CA THR A 499 -10.74 -12.81 17.66
C THR A 499 -10.52 -14.18 18.29
N PRO A 500 -9.59 -14.32 19.26
CA PRO A 500 -9.33 -15.59 19.95
C PRO A 500 -10.50 -16.10 20.80
N HIS A 501 -11.54 -15.28 20.98
CA HIS A 501 -12.70 -15.57 21.84
C HIS A 501 -13.85 -16.24 21.10
N GLU A 502 -13.74 -16.38 19.78
CA GLU A 502 -14.78 -16.95 18.94
C GLU A 502 -14.20 -18.03 18.02
N LYS A 503 -14.99 -19.06 17.76
CA LYS A 503 -14.71 -20.09 16.76
C LYS A 503 -15.39 -19.70 15.45
N PHE A 504 -14.63 -19.69 14.35
CA PHE A 504 -15.11 -19.42 13.00
C PHE A 504 -15.26 -20.72 12.19
N GLU A 505 -16.43 -20.88 11.57
CA GLU A 505 -16.75 -21.99 10.67
C GLU A 505 -17.40 -21.47 9.39
N GLY A 506 -17.01 -22.05 8.25
CA GLY A 506 -17.46 -21.59 6.95
C GLY A 506 -17.83 -22.72 5.99
N LEU A 507 -18.73 -22.44 5.05
CA LEU A 507 -19.16 -23.34 3.99
C LEU A 507 -19.43 -22.56 2.69
N THR A 508 -18.71 -22.91 1.61
CA THR A 508 -18.99 -22.41 0.26
C THR A 508 -20.10 -23.20 -0.42
N VAL A 509 -20.74 -22.59 -1.43
CA VAL A 509 -21.82 -23.23 -2.20
C VAL A 509 -21.31 -24.49 -2.92
N LEU A 510 -20.19 -24.39 -3.63
CA LEU A 510 -19.57 -25.53 -4.34
C LEU A 510 -19.27 -26.69 -3.40
N ARG A 511 -18.74 -26.39 -2.21
CA ARG A 511 -18.45 -27.41 -1.21
C ARG A 511 -19.72 -28.10 -0.71
N ALA A 512 -20.80 -27.36 -0.47
CA ALA A 512 -22.08 -27.95 -0.10
C ALA A 512 -22.57 -28.95 -1.17
N PHE A 513 -22.44 -28.60 -2.46
CA PHE A 513 -22.79 -29.51 -3.56
C PHE A 513 -21.89 -30.73 -3.68
N LYS A 514 -20.58 -30.58 -3.48
CA LYS A 514 -19.64 -31.72 -3.46
C LYS A 514 -19.98 -32.69 -2.33
N LEU A 515 -20.24 -32.19 -1.13
CA LEU A 515 -20.68 -33.01 -0.01
C LEU A 515 -22.04 -33.67 -0.26
N ALA A 516 -22.94 -33.00 -0.98
CA ALA A 516 -24.22 -33.58 -1.37
C ALA A 516 -24.05 -34.70 -2.41
N GLN A 517 -23.11 -34.56 -3.36
CA GLN A 517 -22.78 -35.58 -4.34
C GLN A 517 -22.17 -36.82 -3.67
N ASP A 518 -21.37 -36.62 -2.63
CA ASP A 518 -20.79 -37.68 -1.81
C ASP A 518 -21.80 -38.32 -0.82
N GLY A 519 -23.04 -37.84 -0.79
CA GLY A 519 -24.10 -38.35 0.09
C GLY A 519 -23.94 -37.97 1.57
N MET A 520 -23.06 -37.01 1.88
CA MET A 520 -22.83 -36.53 3.25
C MET A 520 -23.89 -35.54 3.73
N VAL A 521 -24.52 -34.81 2.79
CA VAL A 521 -25.65 -33.89 3.06
C VAL A 521 -26.72 -34.08 2.00
N ASN A 522 -27.96 -33.64 2.26
CA ASN A 522 -29.03 -33.78 1.27
C ASN A 522 -28.82 -32.80 0.10
N GLN A 523 -29.11 -33.27 -1.11
CA GLN A 523 -29.12 -32.42 -2.31
C GLN A 523 -30.10 -31.26 -2.20
N SER A 524 -31.24 -31.45 -1.51
CA SER A 524 -32.22 -30.40 -1.24
C SER A 524 -31.63 -29.26 -0.41
N ASP A 525 -30.75 -29.55 0.54
CA ASP A 525 -30.23 -28.58 1.49
C ASP A 525 -29.13 -27.74 0.83
N ALA A 526 -28.28 -28.37 0.03
CA ALA A 526 -27.30 -27.67 -0.82
C ALA A 526 -28.00 -26.79 -1.88
N LYS A 527 -29.09 -27.28 -2.48
CA LYS A 527 -29.92 -26.50 -3.40
C LYS A 527 -30.58 -25.31 -2.71
N LEU A 528 -31.11 -25.49 -1.50
CA LEU A 528 -31.68 -24.39 -0.73
C LEU A 528 -30.63 -23.31 -0.46
N LEU A 529 -29.40 -23.67 -0.07
CA LEU A 529 -28.31 -22.71 0.14
C LEU A 529 -28.02 -21.86 -1.11
N HIS A 530 -28.07 -22.46 -2.31
CA HIS A 530 -27.94 -21.71 -3.57
C HIS A 530 -29.14 -20.79 -3.82
N GLU A 531 -30.36 -21.30 -3.68
CA GLU A 531 -31.61 -20.58 -3.94
C GLU A 531 -31.81 -19.35 -3.03
N ILE A 532 -31.41 -19.44 -1.75
CA ILE A 532 -31.49 -18.29 -0.83
C ILE A 532 -30.50 -17.18 -1.22
N GLY A 533 -29.34 -17.54 -1.79
CA GLY A 533 -28.40 -16.58 -2.38
C GLY A 533 -29.02 -15.86 -3.57
N GLU A 534 -29.72 -16.57 -4.46
CA GLU A 534 -30.45 -15.96 -5.59
C GLU A 534 -31.56 -15.02 -5.12
N ARG A 535 -32.34 -15.41 -4.08
CA ARG A 535 -33.37 -14.52 -3.50
C ARG A 535 -32.76 -13.22 -3.02
N ALA A 536 -31.65 -13.29 -2.29
CA ALA A 536 -30.92 -12.10 -1.85
C ALA A 536 -30.43 -11.28 -3.05
N ARG A 537 -29.83 -11.89 -4.08
CA ARG A 537 -29.41 -11.17 -5.29
C ARG A 537 -30.56 -10.44 -5.98
N ILE A 538 -31.72 -11.08 -6.14
CA ILE A 538 -32.91 -10.46 -6.76
C ILE A 538 -33.38 -9.24 -5.96
N LEU A 539 -33.45 -9.37 -4.63
CA LEU A 539 -33.84 -8.27 -3.74
C LEU A 539 -32.86 -7.10 -3.82
N ILE A 540 -31.57 -7.39 -3.73
CA ILE A 540 -30.49 -6.38 -3.76
C ILE A 540 -30.41 -5.71 -5.13
N HIS A 541 -30.44 -6.48 -6.22
CA HIS A 541 -30.46 -5.96 -7.59
C HIS A 541 -31.64 -5.02 -7.84
N SER A 542 -32.83 -5.39 -7.36
CA SER A 542 -34.06 -4.60 -7.52
C SER A 542 -34.07 -3.35 -6.64
N TYR A 543 -33.74 -3.49 -5.35
CA TYR A 543 -33.78 -2.38 -4.39
C TYR A 543 -32.74 -1.30 -4.70
N PHE A 544 -31.55 -1.69 -5.15
CA PHE A 544 -30.48 -0.76 -5.53
C PHE A 544 -30.52 -0.30 -6.99
N ARG A 545 -31.58 -0.68 -7.74
CA ARG A 545 -31.84 -0.22 -9.12
C ARG A 545 -30.65 -0.44 -10.05
N SER A 546 -30.02 -1.61 -9.97
CA SER A 546 -28.85 -1.97 -10.76
C SER A 546 -29.14 -1.93 -12.26
N HIS A 547 -28.47 -1.03 -13.01
CA HIS A 547 -28.66 -0.88 -14.46
C HIS A 547 -28.04 -2.01 -15.29
N SER A 548 -27.09 -2.75 -14.70
CA SER A 548 -26.38 -3.87 -15.32
C SER A 548 -26.65 -5.17 -14.58
N ALA A 549 -26.31 -6.31 -15.21
CA ALA A 549 -26.38 -7.61 -14.56
C ALA A 549 -25.53 -7.61 -13.28
N LEU A 550 -26.10 -8.15 -12.20
CA LEU A 550 -25.43 -8.29 -10.92
C LEU A 550 -24.94 -9.73 -10.78
N TYR A 551 -23.62 -9.93 -10.69
CA TYR A 551 -22.97 -11.23 -10.53
C TYR A 551 -22.53 -11.42 -9.07
N PHE A 552 -22.48 -12.67 -8.58
CA PHE A 552 -21.81 -12.95 -7.31
C PHE A 552 -20.31 -12.79 -7.49
N SER A 553 -19.67 -12.04 -6.61
CA SER A 553 -18.21 -12.01 -6.43
C SER A 553 -17.78 -13.14 -5.50
N PHE A 554 -18.53 -13.37 -4.42
CA PHE A 554 -18.30 -14.47 -3.48
C PHE A 554 -19.55 -14.75 -2.62
N THR A 555 -19.76 -16.01 -2.23
CA THR A 555 -20.83 -16.42 -1.29
C THR A 555 -20.28 -17.31 -0.19
N HIS A 556 -20.51 -16.93 1.07
CA HIS A 556 -19.97 -17.67 2.21
C HIS A 556 -21.01 -17.82 3.33
N LEU A 557 -21.40 -19.06 3.63
CA LEU A 557 -22.18 -19.37 4.83
C LEU A 557 -21.23 -19.43 6.04
N VAL A 558 -21.37 -18.48 6.95
CA VAL A 558 -20.44 -18.28 8.07
C VAL A 558 -21.17 -18.43 9.39
N CYS A 559 -20.57 -19.22 10.29
CA CYS A 559 -21.00 -19.34 11.67
C CYS A 559 -19.88 -18.96 12.64
N ARG A 560 -20.24 -18.20 13.68
CA ARG A 560 -19.36 -17.78 14.76
C ARG A 560 -19.91 -18.21 16.10
N SER A 561 -19.12 -18.93 16.88
CA SER A 561 -19.53 -19.42 18.20
C SER A 561 -18.68 -18.80 19.29
N ALA A 562 -19.32 -18.32 20.36
CA ALA A 562 -18.61 -17.88 21.56
C ALA A 562 -17.84 -19.05 22.18
N ILE A 563 -16.58 -18.86 22.54
CA ILE A 563 -15.80 -19.86 23.27
C ILE A 563 -16.14 -19.73 24.76
N PRO A 564 -16.63 -20.80 25.43
CA PRO A 564 -16.95 -20.75 26.85
C PRO A 564 -15.75 -20.36 27.72
N GLY A 565 -15.95 -19.47 28.69
CA GLY A 565 -14.90 -19.00 29.61
C GLY A 565 -13.97 -17.92 29.03
N HIS A 566 -14.20 -17.46 27.81
CA HIS A 566 -13.38 -16.45 27.12
C HIS A 566 -14.10 -15.10 26.93
N GLN A 567 -15.21 -14.86 27.61
CA GLN A 567 -16.11 -13.74 27.32
C GLN A 567 -16.02 -12.57 28.31
N ASP A 568 -15.45 -12.79 29.50
CA ASP A 568 -15.44 -11.80 30.57
C ASP A 568 -14.60 -10.56 30.22
N GLY A 569 -15.22 -9.37 30.32
CA GLY A 569 -14.55 -8.07 30.16
C GLY A 569 -14.09 -7.74 28.74
N ARG A 570 -14.60 -8.43 27.71
CA ARG A 570 -14.16 -8.23 26.32
C ARG A 570 -14.70 -6.91 25.73
N LEU A 571 -13.82 -6.19 25.01
CA LEU A 571 -14.12 -4.95 24.27
C LEU A 571 -13.81 -5.08 22.76
N ASP A 572 -13.28 -6.23 22.34
CA ASP A 572 -13.01 -6.52 20.93
C ASP A 572 -14.31 -6.80 20.16
N LEU A 573 -14.22 -6.63 18.84
CA LEU A 573 -15.31 -6.90 17.91
C LEU A 573 -15.20 -8.33 17.38
N SER A 574 -16.33 -8.95 17.05
CA SER A 574 -16.34 -10.20 16.31
C SER A 574 -15.73 -9.97 14.91
N HIS A 575 -16.11 -8.87 14.26
CA HIS A 575 -15.49 -8.42 13.01
C HIS A 575 -15.12 -6.94 13.14
N PRO A 576 -13.85 -6.56 12.88
CA PRO A 576 -13.44 -5.17 12.97
C PRO A 576 -14.18 -4.29 11.95
N VAL A 577 -14.19 -2.98 12.21
CA VAL A 577 -14.72 -2.00 11.26
C VAL A 577 -13.87 -2.04 9.99
N HIS A 578 -14.54 -2.14 8.84
CA HIS A 578 -13.92 -2.22 7.52
C HIS A 578 -14.89 -1.72 6.45
N VAL A 579 -14.37 -1.59 5.23
CA VAL A 579 -15.14 -1.34 4.01
C VAL A 579 -14.82 -2.45 3.02
N ASP A 580 -15.82 -2.98 2.32
CA ASP A 580 -15.68 -4.21 1.53
C ASP A 580 -14.86 -4.02 0.23
N ASN A 581 -14.83 -2.81 -0.33
CA ASN A 581 -14.17 -2.54 -1.61
C ASN A 581 -13.02 -1.50 -1.58
N CYS A 582 -12.68 -0.96 -0.41
CA CYS A 582 -11.58 -0.01 -0.26
C CYS A 582 -10.93 -0.08 1.13
N ILE A 583 -9.71 0.43 1.23
CA ILE A 583 -8.94 0.51 2.48
C ILE A 583 -9.32 1.83 3.16
N LEU A 584 -10.11 1.75 4.22
CA LEU A 584 -10.53 2.92 5.00
C LEU A 584 -9.36 3.41 5.88
N GLU A 585 -9.03 4.70 5.77
CA GLU A 585 -8.09 5.42 6.63
C GLU A 585 -8.88 6.35 7.58
N PRO A 586 -9.10 5.95 8.85
CA PRO A 586 -9.99 6.67 9.76
C PRO A 586 -9.59 8.11 10.07
N GLU A 587 -8.29 8.39 10.09
CA GLU A 587 -7.74 9.70 10.46
C GLU A 587 -8.01 10.76 9.39
N THR A 588 -7.87 10.40 8.11
CA THR A 588 -8.11 11.28 6.96
C THR A 588 -9.53 11.16 6.41
N ARG A 589 -10.28 10.14 6.85
CA ARG A 589 -11.61 9.77 6.33
C ARG A 589 -11.60 9.42 4.84
N GLN A 590 -10.44 9.02 4.32
CA GLN A 590 -10.28 8.60 2.93
C GLN A 590 -10.45 7.08 2.80
N CYS A 591 -10.87 6.63 1.63
CA CYS A 591 -10.99 5.21 1.34
C CYS A 591 -10.34 4.89 0.00
N TRP A 592 -9.28 4.10 0.05
CA TRP A 592 -8.40 3.85 -1.09
C TRP A 592 -8.83 2.58 -1.83
N ARG A 593 -9.26 2.72 -3.09
CA ARG A 593 -9.63 1.58 -3.96
C ARG A 593 -8.39 0.94 -4.58
N GLU A 594 -7.57 0.29 -3.75
CA GLU A 594 -6.37 -0.42 -4.18
C GLU A 594 -6.22 -1.78 -3.48
N ALA A 595 -5.35 -2.65 -4.02
CA ALA A 595 -5.04 -3.92 -3.40
C ALA A 595 -4.45 -3.70 -1.99
N PRO A 596 -4.80 -4.51 -0.97
CA PRO A 596 -5.52 -5.79 -1.06
C PRO A 596 -7.06 -5.71 -1.02
N ALA A 597 -7.68 -4.52 -1.10
CA ALA A 597 -9.14 -4.43 -1.11
C ALA A 597 -9.75 -5.07 -2.37
N PHE A 598 -10.94 -5.64 -2.25
CA PHE A 598 -11.68 -6.16 -3.39
C PHE A 598 -12.41 -5.03 -4.11
N THR A 599 -11.65 -4.22 -4.84
CA THR A 599 -12.12 -2.99 -5.48
C THR A 599 -13.27 -3.18 -6.47
N HIS A 600 -13.48 -4.41 -6.95
CA HIS A 600 -14.55 -4.80 -7.87
C HIS A 600 -15.89 -5.11 -7.19
N ARG A 601 -15.96 -5.11 -5.85
CA ARG A 601 -17.22 -5.34 -5.13
C ARG A 601 -18.07 -4.07 -5.14
N ASP A 602 -19.31 -4.21 -5.58
CA ASP A 602 -20.25 -3.12 -5.77
C ASP A 602 -21.31 -3.12 -4.65
N LEU A 603 -21.95 -4.27 -4.41
CA LEU A 603 -22.99 -4.45 -3.38
C LEU A 603 -22.62 -5.61 -2.46
N SER A 604 -23.06 -5.49 -1.21
CA SER A 604 -22.87 -6.50 -0.17
C SER A 604 -24.19 -6.79 0.51
N ALA A 605 -24.36 -8.04 0.94
CA ALA A 605 -25.54 -8.44 1.70
C ALA A 605 -25.22 -9.52 2.74
N ILE A 606 -25.92 -9.44 3.86
CA ILE A 606 -25.82 -10.40 4.97
C ILE A 606 -27.22 -10.91 5.28
N LEU A 607 -27.46 -12.20 5.01
CA LEU A 607 -28.73 -12.88 5.32
C LEU A 607 -28.59 -13.69 6.60
N TYR A 608 -29.33 -13.30 7.64
CA TYR A 608 -29.29 -13.93 8.95
C TYR A 608 -30.14 -15.19 9.03
N LEU A 609 -29.62 -16.20 9.73
CA LEU A 609 -30.28 -17.50 9.87
C LEU A 609 -30.87 -17.74 11.25
N ASN A 610 -30.42 -17.04 12.28
CA ASN A 610 -30.85 -17.30 13.65
C ASN A 610 -30.67 -16.08 14.57
N ASP A 611 -31.23 -16.17 15.78
CA ASP A 611 -31.21 -15.15 16.85
C ASP A 611 -31.04 -15.73 18.26
N ASP A 612 -30.76 -17.02 18.39
CA ASP A 612 -30.50 -17.73 19.66
C ASP A 612 -29.06 -17.52 20.16
N PHE A 613 -28.60 -16.27 20.20
CA PHE A 613 -27.28 -15.86 20.68
C PHE A 613 -27.27 -14.44 21.27
N ASP A 614 -26.25 -14.14 22.08
CA ASP A 614 -26.07 -12.83 22.70
C ASP A 614 -24.94 -12.03 22.02
N GLY A 615 -25.18 -10.74 21.75
CA GLY A 615 -24.27 -9.85 21.02
C GLY A 615 -24.37 -10.05 19.50
N GLY A 616 -23.26 -9.96 18.78
CA GLY A 616 -23.21 -10.26 17.34
C GLY A 616 -23.99 -9.31 16.41
N GLU A 617 -24.38 -8.14 16.92
CA GLU A 617 -25.04 -7.08 16.14
C GLU A 617 -24.11 -6.54 15.05
N LEU A 618 -24.65 -6.35 13.84
CA LEU A 618 -24.00 -5.54 12.81
C LEU A 618 -24.18 -4.07 13.17
N PHE A 619 -23.13 -3.28 13.03
CA PHE A 619 -23.23 -1.83 13.17
C PHE A 619 -22.50 -1.13 12.04
N PHE A 620 -23.02 0.02 11.66
CA PHE A 620 -22.40 0.93 10.69
C PHE A 620 -21.71 2.07 11.43
N THR A 621 -20.64 2.61 10.86
CA THR A 621 -19.96 3.79 11.38
C THR A 621 -19.87 4.87 10.31
N ASP A 622 -19.53 6.09 10.75
CA ASP A 622 -18.95 7.09 9.86
C ASP A 622 -17.54 6.64 9.41
N ARG A 623 -16.93 7.38 8.48
CA ARG A 623 -15.59 7.12 7.93
C ARG A 623 -14.46 7.25 8.95
N ASP A 624 -14.74 7.82 10.12
CA ASP A 624 -13.81 7.84 11.26
C ASP A 624 -13.68 6.48 11.97
N ALA A 625 -14.42 5.45 11.52
CA ALA A 625 -14.48 4.10 12.06
C ALA A 625 -14.86 4.01 13.56
N LYS A 626 -15.33 5.10 14.15
CA LYS A 626 -15.60 5.24 15.59
C LYS A 626 -17.04 5.64 15.87
N THR A 627 -17.58 6.57 15.11
CA THR A 627 -18.92 7.13 15.30
C THR A 627 -19.95 6.16 14.73
N ILE A 628 -20.64 5.42 15.62
CA ILE A 628 -21.68 4.46 15.21
C ILE A 628 -22.91 5.22 14.69
N THR A 629 -23.33 4.92 13.46
CA THR A 629 -24.48 5.55 12.81
C THR A 629 -25.75 4.72 12.93
N ALA A 630 -25.65 3.39 12.87
CA ALA A 630 -26.77 2.47 13.06
C ALA A 630 -26.35 1.10 13.58
N ARG A 631 -27.31 0.35 14.13
CA ARG A 631 -27.17 -1.03 14.60
C ARG A 631 -28.31 -1.88 14.06
N VAL A 632 -27.99 -3.09 13.64
CA VAL A 632 -28.96 -4.08 13.16
C VAL A 632 -28.80 -5.37 13.95
N LYS A 633 -29.86 -5.72 14.68
CA LYS A 633 -29.93 -6.99 15.41
C LYS A 633 -30.24 -8.13 14.43
N PRO A 634 -29.46 -9.22 14.44
CA PRO A 634 -29.75 -10.41 13.65
C PRO A 634 -31.08 -11.07 14.01
N SER A 635 -31.78 -11.62 13.01
CA SER A 635 -32.93 -12.50 13.18
C SER A 635 -33.10 -13.42 11.97
N CYS A 636 -33.71 -14.59 12.14
CA CYS A 636 -33.97 -15.49 11.01
C CYS A 636 -34.68 -14.75 9.87
N GLY A 637 -34.16 -14.90 8.65
CA GLY A 637 -34.74 -14.34 7.43
C GLY A 637 -34.59 -12.83 7.27
N ARG A 638 -33.82 -12.17 8.14
CA ARG A 638 -33.43 -10.76 7.98
C ARG A 638 -32.25 -10.63 7.04
N LEU A 639 -32.41 -9.86 5.97
CA LEU A 639 -31.37 -9.50 5.01
C LEU A 639 -30.96 -8.05 5.23
N VAL A 640 -29.68 -7.80 5.41
CA VAL A 640 -29.11 -6.44 5.36
C VAL A 640 -28.40 -6.29 4.03
N GLY A 641 -28.75 -5.27 3.26
CA GLY A 641 -28.13 -4.94 1.98
C GLY A 641 -27.50 -3.56 2.02
N PHE A 642 -26.32 -3.39 1.47
CA PHE A 642 -25.64 -2.09 1.42
C PHE A 642 -24.63 -2.06 0.28
N THR A 643 -24.25 -0.86 -0.16
CA THR A 643 -23.17 -0.72 -1.13
C THR A 643 -21.83 -0.94 -0.46
N SER A 644 -20.91 -1.61 -1.17
CA SER A 644 -19.62 -2.06 -0.62
C SER A 644 -18.60 -0.93 -0.39
N GLY A 645 -19.00 0.29 -0.76
CA GLY A 645 -18.20 1.50 -0.83
C GLY A 645 -17.99 2.25 0.48
N PRO A 646 -17.30 3.41 0.41
CA PRO A 646 -16.85 4.18 1.57
C PRO A 646 -17.95 4.85 2.39
N VAL A 647 -19.21 4.73 1.98
CA VAL A 647 -20.37 5.25 2.73
C VAL A 647 -20.92 4.25 3.75
N ASN A 648 -20.54 2.97 3.65
CA ASN A 648 -20.99 1.92 4.55
C ASN A 648 -19.83 1.22 5.30
N PRO A 649 -18.91 1.94 5.98
CA PRO A 649 -18.04 1.32 6.98
C PRO A 649 -18.87 0.56 8.02
N HIS A 650 -18.49 -0.69 8.30
CA HIS A 650 -19.28 -1.53 9.19
C HIS A 650 -18.43 -2.57 9.93
N GLY A 651 -18.95 -3.02 11.08
CA GLY A 651 -18.35 -4.04 11.91
C GLY A 651 -19.40 -4.89 12.62
N VAL A 652 -18.95 -5.93 13.34
CA VAL A 652 -19.84 -6.84 14.08
C VAL A 652 -19.40 -6.89 15.54
N THR A 653 -20.32 -6.58 16.45
CA THR A 653 -20.06 -6.68 17.90
C THR A 653 -19.74 -8.11 18.31
N ALA A 654 -19.04 -8.27 19.45
CA ALA A 654 -18.71 -9.56 20.03
C ALA A 654 -19.92 -10.52 20.13
N VAL A 655 -19.76 -11.78 19.74
CA VAL A 655 -20.70 -12.85 20.07
C VAL A 655 -20.32 -13.38 21.46
N THR A 656 -21.16 -13.11 22.46
CA THR A 656 -20.86 -13.37 23.87
C THR A 656 -21.44 -14.68 24.39
N ALA A 657 -22.51 -15.18 23.78
CA ALA A 657 -23.05 -16.51 24.04
C ALA A 657 -23.71 -17.07 22.79
N GLY A 658 -23.80 -18.39 22.68
CA GLY A 658 -24.44 -19.06 21.55
C GLY A 658 -23.61 -19.06 20.27
N ARG A 659 -24.28 -19.28 19.14
CA ARG A 659 -23.69 -19.39 17.81
C ARG A 659 -24.47 -18.54 16.82
N ARG A 660 -23.83 -17.57 16.18
CA ARG A 660 -24.40 -16.71 15.14
C ARG A 660 -24.10 -17.29 13.76
N CYS A 661 -25.10 -17.55 12.93
CA CYS A 661 -24.94 -17.99 11.55
C CYS A 661 -25.59 -17.00 10.56
N ALA A 662 -24.86 -16.70 9.48
CA ALA A 662 -25.34 -15.82 8.43
C ALA A 662 -24.70 -16.20 7.07
N LEU A 663 -25.42 -15.93 5.99
CA LEU A 663 -24.90 -16.01 4.63
C LEU A 663 -24.39 -14.63 4.21
N ALA A 664 -23.08 -14.50 4.05
CA ALA A 664 -22.43 -13.30 3.53
C ALA A 664 -22.31 -13.39 2.01
N LEU A 665 -22.72 -12.33 1.32
CA LEU A 665 -22.88 -12.27 -0.13
C LEU A 665 -22.23 -10.98 -0.63
N TRP A 666 -21.34 -11.10 -1.60
CA TRP A 666 -20.74 -9.95 -2.28
C TRP A 666 -21.05 -10.02 -3.76
N PHE A 667 -21.32 -8.86 -4.36
CA PHE A 667 -21.75 -8.75 -5.75
C PHE A 667 -20.87 -7.79 -6.55
N THR A 668 -20.80 -8.02 -7.85
CA THR A 668 -20.09 -7.18 -8.82
C THR A 668 -20.89 -7.05 -10.12
N THR A 669 -20.79 -5.92 -10.78
CA THR A 669 -21.29 -5.65 -12.13
C THR A 669 -20.29 -6.12 -13.20
N GLU A 670 -19.04 -6.36 -12.80
CA GLU A 670 -17.99 -6.79 -13.69
C GLU A 670 -18.00 -8.31 -13.85
N LYS A 671 -18.51 -8.79 -14.98
CA LYS A 671 -18.58 -10.23 -15.30
C LYS A 671 -17.24 -10.97 -15.12
N ARG A 672 -16.09 -10.30 -15.30
CA ARG A 672 -14.75 -10.90 -15.14
C ARG A 672 -14.41 -11.29 -13.68
N HIS A 673 -15.08 -10.67 -12.71
CA HIS A 673 -14.89 -10.89 -11.28
C HIS A 673 -15.99 -11.76 -10.64
N ARG A 674 -16.75 -12.48 -11.47
CA ARG A 674 -17.78 -13.41 -10.98
C ARG A 674 -17.17 -14.64 -10.29
N ASP A 675 -17.88 -15.16 -9.31
CA ASP A 675 -17.55 -16.36 -8.55
C ASP A 675 -17.61 -17.60 -9.46
N MET A 676 -16.43 -18.05 -9.90
CA MET A 676 -16.30 -19.21 -10.76
C MET A 676 -16.60 -20.54 -10.03
N GLU A 677 -16.45 -20.59 -8.69
CA GLU A 677 -16.81 -21.79 -7.93
C GLU A 677 -18.33 -21.97 -7.88
N ARG A 678 -19.07 -20.87 -7.77
CA ARG A 678 -20.54 -20.90 -7.83
C ARG A 678 -21.06 -21.39 -9.18
N GLU A 679 -20.42 -20.98 -10.28
CA GLU A 679 -20.74 -21.49 -11.63
C GLU A 679 -20.47 -22.99 -11.76
N GLU A 680 -19.39 -23.50 -11.15
CA GLU A 680 -19.13 -24.95 -11.07
C GLU A 680 -20.26 -25.67 -10.29
N ALA A 681 -20.72 -25.07 -9.19
CA ALA A 681 -21.83 -25.61 -8.41
C ALA A 681 -23.16 -25.64 -9.21
N GLU A 682 -23.41 -24.59 -10.00
CA GLU A 682 -24.58 -24.50 -10.89
C GLU A 682 -24.52 -25.51 -12.04
N ALA A 683 -23.32 -25.81 -12.56
CA ALA A 683 -23.15 -26.88 -13.54
C ALA A 683 -23.47 -28.26 -12.94
N MET A 684 -23.17 -28.49 -11.66
CA MET A 684 -23.54 -29.72 -10.94
C MET A 684 -25.07 -29.84 -10.77
N LEU A 685 -25.77 -28.73 -10.54
CA LEU A 685 -27.25 -28.69 -10.55
C LEU A 685 -27.83 -29.03 -11.94
N GLY A 686 -27.20 -28.53 -13.01
CA GLY A 686 -27.62 -28.74 -14.39
C GLY A 686 -27.41 -30.16 -14.93
N THR A 687 -26.59 -30.99 -14.28
CA THR A 687 -26.31 -32.36 -14.73
C THR A 687 -27.42 -33.39 -14.44
N ASP A 688 -28.46 -33.04 -13.68
CA ASP A 688 -29.57 -33.95 -13.33
C ASP A 688 -30.89 -33.67 -14.10
N GLY A 689 -30.90 -32.72 -15.05
CA GLY A 689 -32.11 -32.30 -15.77
C GLY A 689 -31.88 -32.02 -17.25
N GLN A 690 -31.97 -33.07 -18.08
CA GLN A 690 -32.15 -33.02 -19.55
C GLN A 690 -31.09 -32.33 -20.42
N LYS A 691 -30.62 -33.11 -21.41
CA LYS A 691 -30.12 -32.63 -22.70
C LYS A 691 -31.04 -31.54 -23.27
N VAL A 692 -30.63 -30.28 -23.22
CA VAL A 692 -31.23 -29.21 -24.01
C VAL A 692 -30.29 -28.92 -25.18
N LYS A 693 -30.87 -29.09 -26.37
CA LYS A 693 -30.27 -28.75 -27.67
C LYS A 693 -29.93 -27.27 -27.69
N GLU A 694 -28.72 -26.95 -28.17
CA GLU A 694 -28.38 -25.61 -28.65
C GLU A 694 -29.33 -25.23 -29.78
N GLU A 695 -30.28 -24.32 -29.52
CA GLU A 695 -30.92 -23.51 -30.56
C GLU A 695 -30.05 -22.29 -30.82
N LYS A 696 -29.35 -22.33 -31.96
CA LYS A 696 -28.79 -21.13 -32.59
C LYS A 696 -29.91 -20.38 -33.27
N GLU A 697 -30.29 -19.22 -32.75
CA GLU A 697 -30.97 -18.20 -33.55
C GLU A 697 -29.93 -17.29 -34.20
N ALA A 698 -29.87 -17.40 -35.52
CA ALA A 698 -29.18 -16.49 -36.41
C ALA A 698 -30.00 -15.20 -36.53
N LEU A 699 -29.34 -14.04 -36.45
CA LEU A 699 -29.85 -12.81 -37.05
C LEU A 699 -29.01 -12.47 -38.28
N ASP A 700 -29.74 -12.24 -39.36
CA ASP A 700 -29.30 -11.90 -40.71
C ASP A 700 -28.23 -10.80 -40.79
N SER A 701 -27.20 -11.04 -41.59
CA SER A 701 -26.63 -10.00 -42.44
C SER A 701 -26.26 -10.58 -43.81
N ASN A 702 -27.09 -10.23 -44.78
CA ASN A 702 -26.96 -10.47 -46.22
C ASN A 702 -25.55 -10.19 -46.78
N LEU A 703 -25.03 -11.14 -47.57
CA LEU A 703 -24.53 -11.00 -48.96
C LEU A 703 -23.40 -12.01 -49.23
N ALA A 704 -23.71 -12.99 -50.07
CA ALA A 704 -22.76 -13.94 -50.66
C ALA A 704 -22.00 -13.29 -51.85
N PRO A 705 -21.13 -13.99 -52.61
CA PRO A 705 -20.53 -15.31 -52.40
C PRO A 705 -19.01 -15.38 -52.75
N ALA A 706 -18.47 -16.59 -52.54
CA ALA A 706 -17.63 -17.34 -53.50
C ALA A 706 -16.13 -17.54 -53.20
N ARG A 707 -15.85 -18.83 -52.93
CA ARG A 707 -14.84 -19.72 -53.56
C ARG A 707 -13.62 -20.14 -52.72
N SER A 708 -13.73 -21.39 -52.27
CA SER A 708 -12.84 -22.53 -52.64
C SER A 708 -11.34 -22.39 -52.36
N GLY A 709 -10.84 -23.18 -51.40
CA GLY A 709 -9.40 -23.42 -51.26
C GLY A 709 -9.03 -24.47 -50.22
N ARG A 710 -9.06 -25.74 -50.64
CA ARG A 710 -8.69 -26.97 -49.93
C ARG A 710 -7.18 -27.06 -49.67
N SER A 711 -6.74 -27.43 -48.45
CA SER A 711 -5.62 -28.38 -48.16
C SER A 711 -5.42 -28.48 -46.65
N GLN A 712 -5.72 -29.62 -46.00
CA GLN A 712 -4.88 -30.82 -45.82
C GLN A 712 -3.64 -30.64 -44.92
N SER A 713 -3.83 -31.12 -43.67
CA SER A 713 -2.95 -32.00 -42.88
C SER A 713 -1.53 -31.56 -42.51
N SER A 714 -1.23 -31.60 -41.21
CA SER A 714 -0.31 -32.63 -40.67
C SER A 714 -0.39 -32.73 -39.14
N LYS A 715 -0.19 -33.97 -38.67
CA LYS A 715 -0.21 -34.44 -37.28
C LYS A 715 1.03 -33.99 -36.51
N GLY A 716 0.91 -33.76 -35.19
CA GLY A 716 2.07 -33.61 -34.32
C GLY A 716 1.77 -33.47 -32.82
N ARG A 717 1.53 -34.59 -32.16
CA ARG A 717 1.84 -34.97 -30.75
C ARG A 717 2.09 -33.87 -29.69
N SER A 718 1.20 -33.90 -28.68
CA SER A 718 1.45 -33.90 -27.23
C SER A 718 2.73 -33.26 -26.69
N LYS A 719 2.57 -32.15 -25.93
CA LYS A 719 3.33 -31.90 -24.72
C LYS A 719 2.40 -31.36 -23.62
N GLU A 720 2.27 -32.21 -22.62
CA GLU A 720 1.87 -31.98 -21.24
C GLU A 720 2.31 -30.58 -20.76
N ARG A 721 1.34 -29.74 -20.36
CA ARG A 721 1.60 -28.52 -19.60
C ARG A 721 1.15 -28.78 -18.17
N GLU A 722 2.13 -28.84 -17.28
CA GLU A 722 1.98 -28.85 -15.83
C GLU A 722 0.99 -27.76 -15.39
N ARG A 723 -0.01 -28.18 -14.63
CA ARG A 723 -0.88 -27.28 -13.86
C ARG A 723 -0.04 -26.65 -12.75
N VAL A 724 0.34 -25.39 -12.92
CA VAL A 724 0.78 -24.54 -11.81
C VAL A 724 -0.44 -24.30 -10.93
N SER A 725 -0.50 -24.98 -9.79
CA SER A 725 -1.45 -24.67 -8.72
C SER A 725 -1.06 -23.34 -8.10
N SER A 726 -1.67 -22.25 -8.55
CA SER A 726 -1.62 -20.97 -7.84
C SER A 726 -2.47 -21.09 -6.57
N GLY A 727 -1.86 -21.52 -5.47
CA GLY A 727 -2.35 -21.18 -4.15
C GLY A 727 -2.20 -19.69 -3.97
N ARG A 728 -3.26 -18.93 -4.29
CA ARG A 728 -3.38 -17.53 -3.89
C ARG A 728 -4.07 -17.52 -2.54
N ASP A 729 -3.43 -16.80 -1.62
CA ASP A 729 -3.96 -16.44 -0.32
C ASP A 729 -5.28 -15.70 -0.50
N GLU A 730 -6.38 -16.35 -0.14
CA GLU A 730 -7.66 -15.74 0.12
C GLU A 730 -7.72 -15.47 1.63
N LEU A 731 -7.61 -14.18 1.98
CA LEU A 731 -7.88 -13.49 3.26
C LEU A 731 -7.31 -14.05 4.59
#